data_AF-A0A2D7HYD4-F1
#
_entry.id   AF-A0A2D7HYD4-F1
#
_cell.length_a   1.000
_cell.length_b   1.000
_cell.length_c   1.000
_cell.angle_alpha   90.00
_cell.angle_beta   90.00
_cell.angle_gamma   90.00
#
_symmetry.space_group_name_H-M   'P 1'
#
loop_
_entity.id
_entity.type
_entity.pdbx_description
1 polymer ?
#
loop_
_entity_poly.entity_id
_entity_poly.type
_entity_poly.pdbx_seq_one_letter_code
_entity_poly.pdbx_strand_id
1 'polypeptide(L)'
;MGIQKVQKRLQENGVVLAAVGSMLLGLGCDVISPNCKVEYEVLDDWGGGFRAGISLTQNQSDSLDSWVLEYEAPNQLQSPIVTGARWDSDGKRKTLSGFDGTFLNRGEPHEVTVAFSNQGHRPVPESFRLNGQLCEGGLFEKINWAGPMGEVISFLRLQAAPSPTTRVQDSLGSSSISESLEMGLTELDKGVARFFVQGTDWADLQVESPHTSRHHRMQTYDSGHEYLVFGLRPGDLIRFRFLLGVDGQRWTEWQEVVFSGMNSEVRRQRVPRVIETEAGGLAFEVEGHPWAEVHIKTGPTFLSQRLDPSQGLLRFELPGLAGGEQVDYRWVVGLDQPPGQYDTDWSSHIYSGGDDPQGPGPPLPISESDGDFNPTPPPSAPSEDVPPLPPVTTPPVAGGTDPLELADPGEDLSSVNHDSPSTSNPEPDVDLVERFAFESDTLFLVASSADSPMAGLSFSPGDLGAFEMIPAGPESLVYRVTGLTADYDEIEQASAFQIWVDGWRTGVAYVQARIKYDFEGDGVIDREERYTAGPAHAQRGLDPYGSDDFPLLESTGVFRDLRAGTVELELSNPHFTGGPQVFTDAATTEGTQSWLEIPYDFSVIEVDRSVASPSPVFFPDEVVCGSPEQDPRCGPAYNEDSLFFPPSELPSIHQNGLEAFRASGVHGACATCHVPDAFDLAVIGYSDEDIRRRALEHVSETQAEAIVRLIHAQRQSHELRRLLHPARFRPLQPGFSPLPGLTPQDRDLAFLEYLRDEVGLLLVTDRIDSREKALQAEQQLLELDLHRLRIGVRLDRWSEDEFHGLSHMGQDPLDGSGLSGQVGSVAEWLPNMAIRPDHESDFYRDFDTYAQNPTDVAFWTFYDQIGAATGSEEHVASESEKRAFEWMQTKYQAVQVVGHMLRQRTLRYPDRGIDQLYPDLISNRTTAIDRQPFWRVGDLIRQHPLNCDAPHGCMFLPEFIPNETNLQKRTLQSRILERAWFWAGWMVDPPLLTSDPSFETVSGDYFYPLHQGHWGGHYAFIMAKMSAEKANAKGWDKMAGPGVAGHGKWASIRPFLVYKHSEFQRPMFSPNDPRYLLQKRLLTNTARMWLYLVHEDLDRTGAAFDRAGTAKAINFARLNWLEGTDPTGSREDVEEIFSEIVQLLRSANEERQQHHTDDLYDYLPVADVDVD
;
A
#
# COMPACT_ATOMS: atom_id res chain seq x y z
N MET A 1 17.01 30.59 -29.22
CA MET A 1 18.26 31.09 -29.84
C MET A 1 19.38 30.91 -28.83
N GLY A 2 20.34 30.02 -29.07
CA GLY A 2 21.48 29.86 -28.14
C GLY A 2 22.01 28.46 -27.87
N ILE A 3 21.71 27.42 -28.66
CA ILE A 3 22.45 26.13 -28.60
C ILE A 3 22.68 25.65 -30.04
N GLN A 4 23.65 26.27 -30.71
CA GLN A 4 24.08 25.88 -32.06
C GLN A 4 25.59 26.11 -32.26
N LYS A 5 26.41 25.92 -31.22
CA LYS A 5 27.85 26.24 -31.27
C LYS A 5 28.83 25.26 -30.62
N VAL A 6 28.45 23.99 -30.42
CA VAL A 6 29.40 22.95 -29.98
C VAL A 6 29.47 21.73 -30.92
N GLN A 7 28.53 21.54 -31.84
CA GLN A 7 28.57 20.43 -32.82
C GLN A 7 29.39 20.70 -34.10
N LYS A 8 30.12 21.82 -34.20
CA LYS A 8 30.84 22.20 -35.44
C LYS A 8 32.38 22.16 -35.31
N ARG A 9 32.94 21.12 -34.65
CA ARG A 9 34.40 20.94 -34.56
C ARG A 9 34.92 19.49 -34.57
N LEU A 10 34.15 18.52 -35.06
CA LEU A 10 34.59 17.13 -35.26
C LEU A 10 34.30 16.56 -36.68
N GLN A 11 34.13 17.43 -37.67
CA GLN A 11 33.84 17.06 -39.07
C GLN A 11 34.89 17.57 -40.08
N GLU A 12 36.18 17.60 -39.71
CA GLU A 12 37.24 18.12 -40.61
C GLU A 12 38.39 17.15 -40.96
N ASN A 13 38.33 15.86 -40.62
CA ASN A 13 39.30 14.88 -41.13
C ASN A 13 38.60 13.66 -41.74
N GLY A 14 38.17 13.79 -42.99
CA GLY A 14 37.67 12.68 -43.78
C GLY A 14 38.81 11.82 -44.33
N VAL A 15 38.65 10.49 -44.28
CA VAL A 15 39.26 9.58 -45.25
C VAL A 15 38.29 8.43 -45.56
N VAL A 16 37.96 8.38 -46.85
CA VAL A 16 37.30 7.36 -47.68
C VAL A 16 37.64 5.91 -47.29
N LEU A 17 36.64 5.03 -47.21
CA LEU A 17 36.82 3.58 -47.40
C LEU A 17 35.99 3.12 -48.61
N ALA A 18 36.68 2.77 -49.69
CA ALA A 18 36.15 2.00 -50.81
C ALA A 18 37.06 0.78 -51.07
N ALA A 19 36.43 -0.40 -50.98
CA ALA A 19 36.73 -1.72 -51.57
C ALA A 19 38.19 -2.13 -51.94
N VAL A 20 38.69 -3.15 -51.22
CA VAL A 20 39.46 -4.34 -51.70
C VAL A 20 39.18 -5.41 -50.64
N GLY A 21 38.68 -6.63 -50.88
CA GLY A 21 39.00 -7.60 -51.91
C GLY A 21 39.62 -8.83 -51.22
N SER A 22 38.89 -9.94 -51.27
CA SER A 22 39.18 -11.30 -50.76
C SER A 22 40.65 -11.73 -50.69
N MET A 23 41.07 -12.26 -49.52
CA MET A 23 41.93 -13.46 -49.35
C MET A 23 42.43 -13.54 -47.90
N LEU A 24 41.92 -14.48 -47.11
CA LEU A 24 42.73 -15.21 -46.12
C LEU A 24 41.99 -16.51 -45.74
N LEU A 25 42.50 -17.59 -46.34
CA LEU A 25 42.29 -18.96 -45.94
C LEU A 25 42.83 -19.18 -44.52
N GLY A 26 42.06 -19.94 -43.72
CA GLY A 26 42.57 -20.91 -42.77
C GLY A 26 43.63 -20.45 -41.76
N LEU A 27 43.19 -19.87 -40.66
CA LEU A 27 43.77 -20.15 -39.35
C LEU A 27 42.61 -20.54 -38.44
N GLY A 28 42.43 -21.85 -38.23
CA GLY A 28 41.65 -22.32 -37.09
C GLY A 28 42.37 -21.85 -35.83
N CYS A 29 41.88 -20.80 -35.20
CA CYS A 29 42.12 -20.64 -33.77
C CYS A 29 41.27 -21.71 -33.10
N ASP A 30 41.90 -22.80 -32.67
CA ASP A 30 41.36 -23.58 -31.56
C ASP A 30 41.23 -22.60 -30.39
N VAL A 31 40.01 -22.10 -30.18
CA VAL A 31 39.66 -21.44 -28.94
C VAL A 31 39.72 -22.56 -27.91
N ILE A 32 40.81 -22.60 -27.14
CA ILE A 32 40.93 -23.48 -26.00
C ILE A 32 39.80 -23.05 -25.06
N SER A 33 38.70 -23.80 -25.05
CA SER A 33 37.64 -23.61 -24.06
C SER A 33 38.28 -23.68 -22.67
N PRO A 34 38.07 -22.71 -21.79
CA PRO A 34 38.62 -22.73 -20.44
C PRO A 34 38.24 -24.04 -19.73
N ASN A 35 39.21 -24.67 -19.08
CA ASN A 35 39.02 -25.97 -18.42
C ASN A 35 38.23 -25.86 -17.09
N CYS A 36 37.76 -24.67 -16.74
CA CYS A 36 36.97 -24.37 -15.55
C CYS A 36 36.11 -23.12 -15.80
N LYS A 37 34.97 -23.05 -15.10
CA LYS A 37 34.06 -21.90 -15.05
C LYS A 37 33.99 -21.40 -13.61
N VAL A 38 34.01 -20.09 -13.43
CA VAL A 38 33.88 -19.44 -12.12
C VAL A 38 32.77 -18.40 -12.21
N GLU A 39 31.72 -18.59 -11.43
CA GLU A 39 30.68 -17.59 -11.25
C GLU A 39 30.94 -16.86 -9.94
N TYR A 40 30.93 -15.53 -9.99
CA TYR A 40 31.18 -14.68 -8.84
C TYR A 40 29.97 -13.78 -8.63
N GLU A 41 29.33 -13.91 -7.48
CA GLU A 41 28.14 -13.15 -7.12
C GLU A 41 28.36 -12.45 -5.79
N VAL A 42 27.98 -11.17 -5.70
CA VAL A 42 27.94 -10.48 -4.40
C VAL A 42 26.60 -10.83 -3.74
N LEU A 43 26.65 -11.70 -2.74
CA LEU A 43 25.47 -12.22 -2.04
C LEU A 43 24.90 -11.20 -1.04
N ASP A 44 25.76 -10.39 -0.43
CA ASP A 44 25.36 -9.40 0.57
C ASP A 44 26.37 -8.24 0.65
N ASP A 45 25.88 -7.04 0.97
CA ASP A 45 26.60 -5.78 0.93
C ASP A 45 26.12 -4.86 2.04
N TRP A 46 26.97 -4.65 3.06
CA TRP A 46 26.60 -3.86 4.25
C TRP A 46 27.38 -2.55 4.37
N GLY A 47 27.91 -2.01 3.28
CA GLY A 47 28.64 -0.73 3.26
C GLY A 47 30.05 -0.73 3.91
N GLY A 48 30.28 -1.53 4.94
CA GLY A 48 31.59 -1.76 5.59
C GLY A 48 32.29 -3.05 5.15
N GLY A 49 31.65 -3.82 4.27
CA GLY A 49 32.11 -5.10 3.77
C GLY A 49 31.07 -5.72 2.84
N PHE A 50 31.40 -6.91 2.31
CA PHE A 50 30.52 -7.68 1.45
C PHE A 50 30.79 -9.17 1.55
N ARG A 51 29.79 -9.97 1.21
CA ARG A 51 29.89 -11.41 1.05
C ARG A 51 29.76 -11.73 -0.42
N ALA A 52 30.69 -12.52 -0.95
CA ALA A 52 30.64 -13.03 -2.30
C ALA A 52 30.54 -14.55 -2.31
N GLY A 53 29.69 -15.08 -3.17
CA GLY A 53 29.62 -16.48 -3.57
C GLY A 53 30.53 -16.70 -4.78
N ILE A 54 31.28 -17.79 -4.74
CA ILE A 54 32.13 -18.25 -5.83
C ILE A 54 31.72 -19.67 -6.14
N SER A 55 31.06 -19.86 -7.27
CA SER A 55 30.71 -21.18 -7.80
C SER A 55 31.79 -21.64 -8.77
N LEU A 56 32.53 -22.68 -8.41
CA LEU A 56 33.65 -23.21 -9.18
C LEU A 56 33.27 -24.53 -9.84
N THR A 57 33.25 -24.56 -11.18
CA THR A 57 33.01 -25.78 -11.96
C THR A 57 34.25 -26.15 -12.76
N GLN A 58 34.70 -27.41 -12.70
CA GLN A 58 35.79 -27.90 -13.54
C GLN A 58 35.27 -28.77 -14.70
N ASN A 59 35.85 -28.60 -15.89
CA ASN A 59 35.39 -29.22 -17.13
C ASN A 59 36.32 -30.36 -17.64
N GLN A 60 37.38 -30.67 -16.90
CA GLN A 60 38.33 -31.74 -17.21
C GLN A 60 37.72 -33.13 -16.97
N SER A 61 38.29 -34.15 -17.62
CA SER A 61 37.75 -35.52 -17.56
C SER A 61 37.90 -36.18 -16.19
N ASP A 62 38.90 -35.80 -15.41
CA ASP A 62 39.24 -36.39 -14.12
C ASP A 62 38.87 -35.43 -12.97
N SER A 63 38.45 -35.97 -11.82
CA SER A 63 38.22 -35.18 -10.59
C SER A 63 39.54 -34.63 -10.06
N LEU A 64 39.56 -33.37 -9.61
CA LEU A 64 40.74 -32.77 -8.98
C LEU A 64 40.73 -33.05 -7.48
N ASP A 65 41.73 -33.81 -7.01
CA ASP A 65 41.94 -34.16 -5.58
C ASP A 65 42.61 -33.04 -4.77
N SER A 66 43.18 -32.08 -5.48
CA SER A 66 43.84 -30.89 -4.95
C SER A 66 43.60 -29.75 -5.92
N TRP A 67 42.90 -28.73 -5.44
CA TRP A 67 42.54 -27.58 -6.24
C TRP A 67 42.90 -26.28 -5.53
N VAL A 68 43.36 -25.33 -6.34
CA VAL A 68 43.82 -24.01 -5.92
C VAL A 68 43.25 -23.01 -6.91
N LEU A 69 42.30 -22.20 -6.47
CA LEU A 69 41.71 -21.09 -7.23
C LEU A 69 42.43 -19.79 -6.86
N GLU A 70 43.11 -19.20 -7.82
CA GLU A 70 43.84 -17.94 -7.69
C GLU A 70 43.09 -16.81 -8.40
N TYR A 71 43.02 -15.64 -7.77
CA TYR A 71 42.50 -14.41 -8.40
C TYR A 71 43.15 -13.16 -7.79
N GLU A 72 43.08 -12.03 -8.49
CA GLU A 72 43.58 -10.76 -7.95
C GLU A 72 42.43 -9.90 -7.44
N ALA A 73 42.52 -9.49 -6.17
CA ALA A 73 41.59 -8.55 -5.60
C ALA A 73 42.06 -7.11 -5.91
N PRO A 74 41.16 -6.22 -6.38
CA PRO A 74 41.52 -4.85 -6.79
C PRO A 74 41.98 -3.97 -5.62
N ASN A 75 41.54 -4.27 -4.40
CA ASN A 75 41.88 -3.54 -3.17
C ASN A 75 42.60 -4.43 -2.13
N GLN A 76 43.27 -3.83 -1.15
CA GLN A 76 43.75 -4.53 0.03
C GLN A 76 42.55 -4.98 0.89
N LEU A 77 41.98 -6.13 0.56
CA LEU A 77 40.94 -6.77 1.35
C LEU A 77 41.58 -7.34 2.63
N GLN A 78 41.05 -6.96 3.80
CA GLN A 78 41.45 -7.56 5.08
C GLN A 78 40.94 -9.00 5.19
N SER A 79 41.52 -9.78 6.11
CA SER A 79 41.30 -11.22 6.30
C SER A 79 39.81 -11.60 6.20
N PRO A 80 39.39 -12.26 5.12
CA PRO A 80 37.99 -12.62 4.95
C PRO A 80 37.60 -13.80 5.82
N ILE A 81 36.31 -13.92 6.11
CA ILE A 81 35.72 -15.17 6.56
C ILE A 81 35.44 -16.01 5.32
N VAL A 82 36.02 -17.21 5.23
CA VAL A 82 35.84 -18.13 4.10
C VAL A 82 35.15 -19.41 4.56
N THR A 83 34.13 -19.83 3.82
CA THR A 83 33.42 -21.10 4.02
C THR A 83 33.53 -21.92 2.74
N GLY A 84 33.82 -23.22 2.88
CA GLY A 84 33.95 -24.15 1.74
C GLY A 84 35.36 -24.27 1.14
N ALA A 85 36.35 -23.50 1.63
CA ALA A 85 37.75 -23.57 1.20
C ALA A 85 38.72 -23.02 2.27
N ARG A 86 40.01 -23.33 2.13
CA ARG A 86 41.13 -22.70 2.83
C ARG A 86 41.52 -21.42 2.10
N TRP A 87 41.74 -20.34 2.84
CA TRP A 87 42.15 -19.05 2.30
C TRP A 87 43.64 -18.77 2.55
N ASP A 88 44.31 -18.26 1.53
CA ASP A 88 45.64 -17.64 1.64
C ASP A 88 45.69 -16.35 0.81
N SER A 89 46.59 -15.44 1.16
CA SER A 89 46.70 -14.13 0.53
C SER A 89 48.14 -13.64 0.50
N ASP A 90 48.66 -13.42 -0.71
CA ASP A 90 49.94 -12.76 -0.97
C ASP A 90 49.69 -11.38 -1.61
N GLY A 91 49.48 -10.38 -0.76
CA GLY A 91 49.14 -9.02 -1.20
C GLY A 91 47.82 -8.94 -1.97
N LYS A 92 47.89 -8.62 -3.27
CA LYS A 92 46.72 -8.55 -4.17
C LYS A 92 46.27 -9.93 -4.66
N ARG A 93 47.16 -10.92 -4.66
CA ARG A 93 46.83 -12.28 -5.11
C ARG A 93 46.16 -13.04 -3.98
N LYS A 94 44.98 -13.57 -4.27
CA LYS A 94 44.10 -14.29 -3.36
C LYS A 94 44.01 -15.73 -3.81
N THR A 95 44.09 -16.65 -2.85
CA THR A 95 44.12 -18.09 -3.12
C THR A 95 43.08 -18.80 -2.26
N LEU A 96 42.20 -19.55 -2.90
CA LEU A 96 41.27 -20.49 -2.26
C LEU A 96 41.73 -21.90 -2.60
N SER A 97 41.81 -22.79 -1.61
CA SER A 97 42.18 -24.19 -1.85
C SER A 97 41.23 -25.15 -1.14
N GLY A 98 41.03 -26.33 -1.73
CA GLY A 98 40.21 -27.37 -1.11
C GLY A 98 40.74 -27.81 0.26
N PHE A 99 39.85 -28.30 1.11
CA PHE A 99 40.25 -29.03 2.30
C PHE A 99 40.80 -30.41 1.91
N ASP A 100 41.59 -31.05 2.78
CA ASP A 100 42.10 -32.39 2.49
C ASP A 100 40.91 -33.35 2.33
N GLY A 101 40.79 -33.99 1.15
CA GLY A 101 39.69 -34.89 0.80
C GLY A 101 38.48 -34.25 0.11
N THR A 102 38.49 -32.94 -0.18
CA THR A 102 37.46 -32.32 -1.06
C THR A 102 37.87 -32.43 -2.53
N PHE A 103 37.02 -33.02 -3.36
CA PHE A 103 37.25 -33.19 -4.80
C PHE A 103 36.41 -32.20 -5.60
N LEU A 104 36.98 -31.64 -6.67
CA LEU A 104 36.16 -30.98 -7.71
C LEU A 104 35.77 -32.01 -8.76
N ASN A 105 34.53 -32.47 -8.69
CA ASN A 105 33.94 -33.36 -9.68
C ASN A 105 33.66 -32.62 -10.99
N ARG A 106 33.66 -33.35 -12.10
CA ARG A 106 33.46 -32.77 -13.43
C ARG A 106 32.03 -32.26 -13.57
N GLY A 107 31.89 -31.00 -13.96
CA GLY A 107 30.59 -30.38 -14.27
C GLY A 107 29.71 -30.11 -13.05
N GLU A 108 30.16 -30.44 -11.84
CA GLU A 108 29.45 -30.12 -10.60
C GLU A 108 30.01 -28.81 -10.02
N PRO A 109 29.15 -27.83 -9.71
CA PRO A 109 29.58 -26.59 -9.07
C PRO A 109 29.98 -26.84 -7.61
N HIS A 110 31.14 -26.32 -7.23
CA HIS A 110 31.60 -26.28 -5.85
C HIS A 110 31.49 -24.87 -5.30
N GLU A 111 30.65 -24.69 -4.29
CA GLU A 111 30.34 -23.39 -3.71
C GLU A 111 31.34 -22.98 -2.63
N VAL A 112 31.89 -21.78 -2.78
CA VAL A 112 32.76 -21.14 -1.80
C VAL A 112 32.21 -19.77 -1.47
N THR A 113 32.06 -19.46 -0.19
CA THR A 113 31.63 -18.12 0.24
C THR A 113 32.80 -17.39 0.87
N VAL A 114 33.00 -16.13 0.48
CA VAL A 114 34.07 -15.26 0.99
C VAL A 114 33.46 -13.94 1.46
N ALA A 115 33.61 -13.61 2.74
CA ALA A 115 33.14 -12.35 3.30
C ALA A 115 34.32 -11.43 3.61
N PHE A 116 34.35 -10.25 2.99
CA PHE A 116 35.38 -9.24 3.15
C PHE A 116 34.87 -8.07 4.01
N SER A 117 35.73 -7.54 4.88
CA SER A 117 35.50 -6.29 5.63
C SER A 117 36.40 -5.17 5.08
N ASN A 118 35.86 -4.29 4.23
CA ASN A 118 36.52 -3.03 3.89
C ASN A 118 35.58 -2.01 3.20
N GLN A 119 35.96 -0.74 3.24
CA GLN A 119 35.35 0.37 2.51
C GLN A 119 35.97 0.49 1.10
N GLY A 120 35.13 0.53 0.06
CA GLY A 120 35.57 0.76 -1.32
C GLY A 120 34.70 0.04 -2.36
N HIS A 121 34.88 0.41 -3.64
CA HIS A 121 34.21 -0.24 -4.78
C HIS A 121 34.43 -1.75 -4.75
N ARG A 122 33.45 -2.53 -5.26
CA ARG A 122 33.41 -4.00 -5.19
C ARG A 122 33.51 -4.64 -6.59
N PRO A 123 34.66 -4.57 -7.27
CA PRO A 123 34.78 -5.17 -8.59
C PRO A 123 34.88 -6.69 -8.48
N VAL A 124 34.17 -7.37 -9.37
CA VAL A 124 34.45 -8.76 -9.71
C VAL A 124 35.92 -8.88 -10.11
N PRO A 125 36.70 -9.84 -9.59
CA PRO A 125 38.07 -10.06 -10.01
C PRO A 125 38.19 -10.18 -11.54
N GLU A 126 39.20 -9.53 -12.12
CA GLU A 126 39.36 -9.48 -13.59
C GLU A 126 39.64 -10.87 -14.19
N SER A 127 40.24 -11.77 -13.42
CA SER A 127 40.48 -13.15 -13.86
C SER A 127 40.58 -14.12 -12.69
N PHE A 128 40.20 -15.37 -12.96
CA PHE A 128 40.36 -16.51 -12.06
C PHE A 128 41.21 -17.59 -12.71
N ARG A 129 42.04 -18.28 -11.91
CA ARG A 129 42.87 -19.40 -12.36
C ARG A 129 42.73 -20.61 -11.44
N LEU A 130 42.30 -21.75 -11.96
CA LEU A 130 42.27 -23.02 -11.23
C LEU A 130 43.54 -23.83 -11.53
N ASN A 131 44.34 -24.14 -10.50
CA ASN A 131 45.63 -24.84 -10.63
C ASN A 131 46.53 -24.22 -11.71
N GLY A 132 46.52 -22.88 -11.80
CA GLY A 132 47.28 -22.10 -12.79
C GLY A 132 46.62 -21.94 -14.16
N GLN A 133 45.54 -22.67 -14.47
CA GLN A 133 44.80 -22.57 -15.73
C GLN A 133 43.70 -21.50 -15.64
N LEU A 134 43.58 -20.65 -16.67
CA LEU A 134 42.56 -19.59 -16.70
C LEU A 134 41.15 -20.19 -16.77
N CYS A 135 40.23 -19.70 -15.95
CA CYS A 135 38.82 -20.08 -15.96
C CYS A 135 37.97 -19.08 -16.73
N GLU A 136 36.81 -19.53 -17.19
CA GLU A 136 35.74 -18.69 -17.71
C GLU A 136 35.03 -18.02 -16.53
N GLY A 137 35.39 -16.76 -16.26
CA GLY A 137 34.87 -15.96 -15.15
C GLY A 137 35.79 -14.75 -14.90
N GLY A 138 35.22 -13.55 -14.78
CA GLY A 138 35.93 -12.27 -14.62
C GLY A 138 35.55 -11.20 -15.66
N LEU A 139 35.93 -9.94 -15.43
CA LEU A 139 35.71 -8.82 -16.37
C LEU A 139 36.62 -8.95 -17.60
N PHE A 140 36.13 -9.53 -18.71
CA PHE A 140 36.80 -9.44 -20.00
C PHE A 140 36.56 -8.07 -20.64
N GLU A 141 37.40 -7.08 -20.34
CA GLU A 141 37.48 -5.84 -21.09
C GLU A 141 38.48 -5.97 -22.26
N LYS A 142 38.07 -5.60 -23.47
CA LYS A 142 38.97 -5.49 -24.64
C LYS A 142 40.11 -4.52 -24.32
N ILE A 143 41.35 -4.99 -24.48
CA ILE A 143 42.60 -4.23 -24.25
C ILE A 143 42.59 -2.86 -24.97
N ASN A 144 42.77 -1.78 -24.21
CA ASN A 144 43.32 -0.50 -24.67
C ASN A 144 44.41 -0.02 -23.70
N TRP A 145 45.50 0.53 -24.24
CA TRP A 145 46.76 0.79 -23.54
C TRP A 145 46.92 2.22 -22.96
N ALA A 146 47.64 2.28 -21.80
CA ALA A 146 48.41 3.38 -21.16
C ALA A 146 47.61 4.47 -20.37
N GLY A 147 47.98 4.96 -19.16
CA GLY A 147 49.22 4.95 -18.35
C GLY A 147 49.02 5.56 -16.92
N PRO A 148 50.06 5.93 -16.12
CA PRO A 148 50.22 5.46 -14.72
C PRO A 148 50.56 6.47 -13.57
N MET A 149 50.55 5.95 -12.31
CA MET A 149 51.24 6.33 -11.02
C MET A 149 50.60 7.41 -10.09
N GLY A 150 50.57 7.30 -8.74
CA GLY A 150 51.16 6.33 -7.79
C GLY A 150 50.93 6.63 -6.27
N GLU A 151 51.41 5.67 -5.46
CA GLU A 151 51.81 5.60 -4.02
C GLU A 151 50.89 5.90 -2.81
N VAL A 152 50.87 4.94 -1.86
CA VAL A 152 50.43 5.04 -0.45
C VAL A 152 51.51 4.44 0.46
N ILE A 153 51.77 5.09 1.60
CA ILE A 153 52.70 4.70 2.68
C ILE A 153 51.96 3.91 3.77
N SER A 154 52.58 2.85 4.29
CA SER A 154 52.10 2.00 5.38
C SER A 154 52.61 2.44 6.77
N PHE A 155 51.81 2.25 7.83
CA PHE A 155 52.30 2.05 9.21
C PHE A 155 51.49 0.97 9.95
N LEU A 156 52.23 0.13 10.70
CA LEU A 156 51.77 -0.96 11.60
C LEU A 156 51.33 -0.45 12.97
N ARG A 157 50.36 -1.14 13.60
CA ARG A 157 50.51 -1.76 14.95
C ARG A 157 49.37 -2.72 15.31
N LEU A 158 49.75 -3.95 15.70
CA LEU A 158 48.92 -4.96 16.37
C LEU A 158 48.93 -4.72 17.89
N GLN A 159 47.77 -4.88 18.55
CA GLN A 159 47.66 -5.21 19.98
C GLN A 159 46.56 -6.25 20.20
N ALA A 160 46.75 -7.09 21.23
CA ALA A 160 46.10 -8.36 21.48
C ALA A 160 44.76 -8.27 22.25
N ALA A 161 43.99 -9.37 22.18
CA ALA A 161 42.63 -9.57 22.73
C ALA A 161 42.51 -9.55 24.28
N PRO A 162 41.32 -9.24 24.83
CA PRO A 162 40.95 -9.56 26.22
C PRO A 162 39.83 -10.64 26.37
N SER A 163 39.70 -11.13 27.62
CA SER A 163 38.89 -12.24 28.18
C SER A 163 37.38 -11.92 28.42
N PRO A 164 36.52 -12.84 28.93
CA PRO A 164 35.09 -12.96 28.58
C PRO A 164 34.10 -12.15 29.43
N THR A 165 34.37 -10.87 29.68
CA THR A 165 33.36 -9.92 30.19
C THR A 165 33.76 -8.51 29.79
N THR A 166 32.98 -7.86 28.91
CA THR A 166 33.21 -6.47 28.54
C THR A 166 32.47 -5.56 29.52
N ARG A 167 33.14 -5.19 30.62
CA ARG A 167 32.69 -4.11 31.50
C ARG A 167 33.19 -2.78 30.95
N VAL A 168 32.26 -1.85 30.71
CA VAL A 168 32.60 -0.48 30.33
C VAL A 168 32.32 0.42 31.53
N GLN A 169 33.36 1.04 32.08
CA GLN A 169 33.23 2.14 33.03
C GLN A 169 33.46 3.44 32.28
N ASP A 170 32.42 4.26 32.15
CA ASP A 170 32.55 5.61 31.60
C ASP A 170 32.72 6.60 32.76
N SER A 171 33.87 7.27 32.83
CA SER A 171 34.13 8.26 33.88
C SER A 171 33.56 9.62 33.44
N LEU A 172 32.30 9.86 33.77
CA LEU A 172 31.65 11.15 33.55
C LEU A 172 32.31 12.24 34.42
N GLY A 173 32.82 13.28 33.76
CA GLY A 173 33.53 14.39 34.38
C GLY A 173 32.62 15.26 35.26
N SER A 174 32.91 15.26 36.56
CA SER A 174 32.60 16.24 37.63
C SER A 174 31.24 16.97 37.62
N SER A 175 30.32 16.57 38.49
CA SER A 175 30.14 17.17 39.84
C SER A 175 29.07 16.41 40.65
N SER A 176 29.43 16.00 41.88
CA SER A 176 28.61 15.48 43.01
C SER A 176 27.22 14.91 42.65
N ILE A 177 26.97 13.60 42.56
CA ILE A 177 27.24 12.49 43.47
C ILE A 177 27.59 11.28 42.58
N SER A 178 28.73 10.63 42.79
CA SER A 178 29.15 9.50 41.95
C SER A 178 28.39 8.22 42.33
N GLU A 179 27.21 8.03 41.77
CA GLU A 179 26.77 6.67 41.47
C GLU A 179 27.46 6.27 40.16
N SER A 180 28.37 5.31 40.23
CA SER A 180 29.06 4.80 39.05
C SER A 180 28.04 4.06 38.20
N LEU A 181 27.72 4.63 37.05
CA LEU A 181 26.89 4.01 36.02
C LEU A 181 27.61 2.75 35.49
N GLU A 182 27.04 1.56 35.74
CA GLU A 182 27.60 0.27 35.30
C GLU A 182 26.77 -0.24 34.12
N MET A 183 27.38 -0.48 32.96
CA MET A 183 26.67 -0.98 31.78
C MET A 183 27.50 -1.98 31.00
N GLY A 184 26.84 -2.90 30.30
CA GLY A 184 27.52 -3.84 29.44
C GLY A 184 26.68 -5.03 29.02
N LEU A 185 27.39 -6.06 28.58
CA LEU A 185 26.86 -7.32 28.09
C LEU A 185 27.42 -8.47 28.94
N THR A 186 26.57 -9.42 29.31
CA THR A 186 26.96 -10.74 29.80
C THR A 186 26.49 -11.78 28.79
N GLU A 187 27.40 -12.56 28.21
CA GLU A 187 27.01 -13.72 27.41
C GLU A 187 26.43 -14.81 28.33
N LEU A 188 25.23 -15.26 27.99
CA LEU A 188 24.56 -16.39 28.63
C LEU A 188 24.66 -17.64 27.73
N ASP A 189 24.17 -18.78 28.22
CA ASP A 189 24.22 -20.06 27.52
C ASP A 189 23.40 -20.05 26.19
N LYS A 190 23.83 -20.86 25.21
CA LYS A 190 23.10 -21.18 23.96
C LYS A 190 22.51 -19.98 23.18
N GLY A 191 23.34 -18.99 22.86
CA GLY A 191 22.93 -17.93 21.93
C GLY A 191 22.09 -16.83 22.55
N VAL A 192 22.19 -16.66 23.88
CA VAL A 192 21.51 -15.60 24.61
C VAL A 192 22.55 -14.64 25.16
N ALA A 193 22.30 -13.35 25.06
CA ALA A 193 23.13 -12.33 25.68
C ALA A 193 22.27 -11.37 26.49
N ARG A 194 22.71 -11.09 27.72
CA ARG A 194 22.06 -10.17 28.64
C ARG A 194 22.76 -8.82 28.62
N PHE A 195 22.02 -7.79 28.25
CA PHE A 195 22.46 -6.40 28.35
C PHE A 195 21.97 -5.84 29.69
N PHE A 196 22.79 -5.03 30.34
CA PHE A 196 22.45 -4.44 31.64
C PHE A 196 22.97 -3.01 31.75
N VAL A 197 22.25 -2.18 32.51
CA VAL A 197 22.58 -0.79 32.86
C VAL A 197 22.14 -0.52 34.31
N GLN A 198 23.03 -0.04 35.17
CA GLN A 198 22.76 0.28 36.57
C GLN A 198 23.06 1.75 36.86
N GLY A 199 22.32 2.38 37.77
CA GLY A 199 22.54 3.79 38.17
C GLY A 199 21.88 4.81 37.25
N THR A 200 20.73 4.48 36.66
CA THR A 200 19.88 5.39 35.87
C THR A 200 18.41 5.10 36.15
N ASP A 201 17.52 6.08 35.93
CA ASP A 201 16.08 5.92 36.15
C ASP A 201 15.44 5.01 35.09
N TRP A 202 15.98 5.00 33.87
CA TRP A 202 15.55 4.13 32.77
C TRP A 202 16.66 3.98 31.72
N ALA A 203 16.63 2.90 30.95
CA ALA A 203 17.51 2.71 29.81
C ALA A 203 16.78 2.08 28.62
N ASP A 204 17.16 2.44 27.39
CA ASP A 204 16.84 1.69 26.17
C ASP A 204 18.10 1.04 25.62
N LEU A 205 17.96 -0.14 24.99
CA LEU A 205 19.01 -0.84 24.27
C LEU A 205 18.73 -0.74 22.76
N GLN A 206 19.71 -0.27 22.00
CA GLN A 206 19.79 -0.52 20.57
C GLN A 206 20.87 -1.57 20.32
N VAL A 207 20.54 -2.64 19.59
CA VAL A 207 21.44 -3.76 19.31
C VAL A 207 21.26 -4.25 17.87
N GLU A 208 22.37 -4.53 17.21
CA GLU A 208 22.50 -5.02 15.84
C GLU A 208 23.42 -6.25 15.84
N SER A 209 23.02 -7.31 15.15
CA SER A 209 23.77 -8.52 14.84
C SER A 209 23.41 -8.96 13.42
N PRO A 210 24.13 -9.92 12.80
CA PRO A 210 23.82 -10.41 11.45
C PRO A 210 22.38 -10.91 11.26
N HIS A 211 21.69 -11.24 12.35
CA HIS A 211 20.35 -11.82 12.34
C HIS A 211 19.34 -11.07 13.23
N THR A 212 19.76 -10.01 13.93
CA THR A 212 18.92 -9.31 14.90
C THR A 212 19.19 -7.80 14.85
N SER A 213 18.18 -6.98 14.63
CA SER A 213 18.25 -5.53 14.85
C SER A 213 17.06 -5.10 15.72
N ARG A 214 17.34 -4.46 16.86
CA ARG A 214 16.34 -4.10 17.87
C ARG A 214 16.66 -2.76 18.50
N HIS A 215 15.61 -2.03 18.85
CA HIS A 215 15.66 -0.92 19.80
C HIS A 215 14.53 -1.14 20.81
N HIS A 216 14.86 -1.28 22.09
CA HIS A 216 13.87 -1.68 23.10
C HIS A 216 14.14 -1.07 24.48
N ARG A 217 13.06 -0.75 25.21
CA ARG A 217 13.12 -0.31 26.61
C ARG A 217 13.60 -1.43 27.50
N MET A 218 14.70 -1.20 28.20
CA MET A 218 15.25 -2.18 29.14
C MET A 218 14.36 -2.28 30.37
N GLN A 219 14.20 -3.49 30.89
CA GLN A 219 13.31 -3.78 32.01
C GLN A 219 13.98 -3.39 33.33
N THR A 220 13.26 -2.69 34.19
CA THR A 220 13.77 -2.24 35.50
C THR A 220 13.71 -3.36 36.55
N TYR A 221 14.81 -3.55 37.25
CA TYR A 221 14.98 -4.46 38.39
C TYR A 221 15.62 -3.71 39.58
N ASP A 222 15.57 -4.30 40.77
CA ASP A 222 16.26 -3.77 41.97
C ASP A 222 17.77 -3.61 41.75
N SER A 223 18.34 -4.35 40.80
CA SER A 223 19.74 -4.29 40.41
C SER A 223 20.03 -3.40 39.20
N GLY A 224 19.07 -2.61 38.70
CA GLY A 224 19.20 -1.81 37.48
C GLY A 224 18.33 -2.32 36.33
N HIS A 225 18.60 -1.86 35.11
CA HIS A 225 17.83 -2.21 33.91
C HIS A 225 18.50 -3.34 33.13
N GLU A 226 17.74 -4.32 32.64
CA GLU A 226 18.26 -5.45 31.87
C GLU A 226 17.41 -5.74 30.63
N TYR A 227 18.01 -6.31 29.58
CA TYR A 227 17.32 -6.83 28.39
C TYR A 227 18.02 -8.07 27.84
N LEU A 228 17.25 -9.07 27.41
CA LEU A 228 17.77 -10.32 26.86
C LEU A 228 17.62 -10.34 25.33
N VAL A 229 18.72 -10.62 24.63
CA VAL A 229 18.72 -10.86 23.19
C VAL A 229 18.98 -12.35 22.96
N PHE A 230 18.11 -12.99 22.19
CA PHE A 230 18.15 -14.42 21.87
C PHE A 230 18.59 -14.62 20.42
N GLY A 231 18.92 -15.86 20.04
CA GLY A 231 19.21 -16.24 18.66
C GLY A 231 20.61 -15.87 18.15
N LEU A 232 21.51 -15.46 19.05
CA LEU A 232 22.89 -15.11 18.72
C LEU A 232 23.71 -16.37 18.45
N ARG A 233 24.57 -16.34 17.45
CA ARG A 233 25.44 -17.46 17.08
C ARG A 233 26.88 -17.17 17.51
N PRO A 234 27.64 -18.19 17.97
CA PRO A 234 29.06 -18.01 18.22
C PRO A 234 29.77 -17.43 16.98
N GLY A 235 30.43 -16.29 17.14
CA GLY A 235 31.07 -15.52 16.08
C GLY A 235 30.27 -14.31 15.57
N ASP A 236 29.02 -14.13 15.98
CA ASP A 236 28.23 -12.95 15.59
C ASP A 236 28.87 -11.66 16.15
N LEU A 237 29.09 -10.67 15.28
CA LEU A 237 29.46 -9.33 15.72
C LEU A 237 28.19 -8.62 16.21
N ILE A 238 28.12 -8.40 17.52
CA ILE A 238 27.05 -7.66 18.18
C ILE A 238 27.52 -6.21 18.30
N ARG A 239 26.78 -5.31 17.68
CA ARG A 239 26.94 -3.87 17.84
C ARG A 239 25.81 -3.33 18.69
N PHE A 240 26.08 -2.65 19.79
CA PHE A 240 25.03 -2.14 20.68
C PHE A 240 25.35 -0.79 21.30
N ARG A 241 24.33 -0.05 21.71
CA ARG A 241 24.43 1.18 22.51
C ARG A 241 23.19 1.34 23.38
N PHE A 242 23.30 2.17 24.40
CA PHE A 242 22.20 2.45 25.32
C PHE A 242 21.74 3.91 25.20
N LEU A 243 20.44 4.15 25.35
CA LEU A 243 19.89 5.48 25.62
C LEU A 243 19.57 5.57 27.10
N LEU A 244 20.16 6.52 27.80
CA LEU A 244 20.10 6.59 29.26
C LEU A 244 19.33 7.83 29.71
N GLY A 245 18.50 7.67 30.74
CA GLY A 245 17.80 8.75 31.43
C GLY A 245 18.53 9.21 32.68
N VAL A 246 19.66 9.92 32.54
CA VAL A 246 20.34 10.59 33.66
C VAL A 246 20.58 12.04 33.25
N ASP A 247 19.92 13.00 33.92
CA ASP A 247 19.99 14.43 33.60
C ASP A 247 19.69 14.77 32.11
N GLY A 248 18.76 14.04 31.50
CA GLY A 248 18.42 14.14 30.08
C GLY A 248 18.55 12.80 29.35
N GLN A 249 18.22 12.77 28.05
CA GLN A 249 18.42 11.60 27.20
C GLN A 249 19.80 11.66 26.57
N ARG A 250 20.64 10.65 26.82
CA ARG A 250 21.95 10.55 26.17
C ARG A 250 22.22 9.14 25.65
N TRP A 251 22.58 9.07 24.38
CA TRP A 251 23.11 7.85 23.78
C TRP A 251 24.55 7.59 24.22
N THR A 252 24.86 6.35 24.56
CA THR A 252 26.23 5.87 24.69
C THR A 252 26.85 5.69 23.31
N GLU A 253 28.18 5.67 23.25
CA GLU A 253 28.87 5.27 22.02
C GLU A 253 28.54 3.81 21.67
N TRP A 254 28.54 3.52 20.37
CA TRP A 254 28.40 2.16 19.88
C TRP A 254 29.56 1.29 20.38
N GLN A 255 29.20 0.17 20.98
CA GLN A 255 30.10 -0.89 21.41
C GLN A 255 29.98 -2.06 20.44
N GLU A 256 31.09 -2.72 20.15
CA GLU A 256 31.14 -3.91 19.31
C GLU A 256 31.75 -5.06 20.09
N VAL A 257 31.06 -6.20 20.14
CA VAL A 257 31.50 -7.41 20.82
C VAL A 257 31.19 -8.61 19.92
N VAL A 258 32.16 -9.50 19.74
CA VAL A 258 31.92 -10.79 19.07
C VAL A 258 31.36 -11.75 20.10
N PHE A 259 30.15 -12.27 19.85
CA PHE A 259 29.51 -13.26 20.71
C PHE A 259 30.34 -14.54 20.72
N SER A 260 30.95 -14.87 21.85
CA SER A 260 31.87 -16.01 21.95
C SER A 260 31.17 -17.36 22.06
N GLY A 261 29.92 -17.37 22.55
CA GLY A 261 29.15 -18.59 22.78
C GLY A 261 29.68 -19.46 23.92
N MET A 262 30.49 -18.91 24.83
CA MET A 262 31.03 -19.66 25.97
C MET A 262 30.01 -19.78 27.12
N ASN A 263 29.86 -21.00 27.63
CA ASN A 263 28.99 -21.32 28.75
C ASN A 263 29.53 -20.73 30.06
N SER A 264 29.02 -19.56 30.47
CA SER A 264 29.08 -19.16 31.87
C SER A 264 27.98 -19.91 32.65
N GLU A 265 28.31 -20.55 33.78
CA GLU A 265 27.30 -21.18 34.65
C GLU A 265 26.36 -20.09 35.23
N VAL A 266 25.21 -19.91 34.60
CA VAL A 266 24.16 -19.02 35.13
C VAL A 266 23.45 -19.74 36.28
N ARG A 267 23.54 -19.17 37.49
CA ARG A 267 22.67 -19.57 38.61
C ARG A 267 21.22 -19.18 38.30
N ARG A 268 20.43 -20.23 38.08
CA ARG A 268 18.97 -20.37 37.84
C ARG A 268 18.05 -19.29 38.43
N GLN A 269 17.16 -18.77 37.57
CA GLN A 269 15.69 -18.88 37.58
C GLN A 269 15.19 -17.89 36.48
N ARG A 270 14.21 -18.26 35.63
CA ARG A 270 13.52 -17.39 34.61
C ARG A 270 13.98 -17.37 33.14
N VAL A 271 14.77 -18.34 32.66
CA VAL A 271 15.08 -18.43 31.21
C VAL A 271 14.29 -19.59 30.57
N PRO A 272 13.56 -19.37 29.45
CA PRO A 272 12.95 -20.45 28.69
C PRO A 272 14.00 -21.46 28.23
N ARG A 273 13.71 -22.76 28.38
CA ARG A 273 14.65 -23.84 28.02
C ARG A 273 13.98 -24.90 27.17
N VAL A 274 14.77 -25.47 26.26
CA VAL A 274 14.41 -26.63 25.45
C VAL A 274 15.33 -27.79 25.83
N ILE A 275 14.73 -28.93 26.19
CA ILE A 275 15.42 -30.11 26.73
C ILE A 275 15.00 -31.34 25.92
N GLU A 276 15.95 -32.16 25.46
CA GLU A 276 15.63 -33.47 24.88
C GLU A 276 15.16 -34.44 25.98
N THR A 277 14.00 -35.05 25.77
CA THR A 277 13.37 -35.97 26.72
C THR A 277 13.80 -37.41 26.47
N GLU A 278 13.89 -38.22 27.53
CA GLU A 278 14.19 -39.66 27.43
C GLU A 278 13.16 -40.45 26.61
N ALA A 279 11.96 -39.88 26.39
CA ALA A 279 10.86 -40.50 25.64
C ALA A 279 10.87 -40.22 24.13
N GLY A 280 11.90 -39.56 23.59
CA GLY A 280 11.99 -39.31 22.14
C GLY A 280 11.33 -38.01 21.68
N GLY A 281 11.63 -36.87 22.33
CA GLY A 281 10.97 -35.59 22.05
C GLY A 281 11.63 -34.37 22.72
N LEU A 282 11.06 -33.18 22.57
CA LEU A 282 11.54 -31.93 23.20
C LEU A 282 10.60 -31.45 24.30
N ALA A 283 11.13 -31.12 25.48
CA ALA A 283 10.45 -30.43 26.55
C ALA A 283 10.80 -28.94 26.53
N PHE A 284 9.77 -28.12 26.43
CA PHE A 284 9.79 -26.67 26.49
C PHE A 284 9.40 -26.26 27.90
N GLU A 285 10.33 -25.65 28.64
CA GLU A 285 10.11 -25.27 30.04
C GLU A 285 10.40 -23.79 30.32
N VAL A 286 9.53 -23.14 31.11
CA VAL A 286 9.69 -21.77 31.62
C VAL A 286 9.37 -21.78 33.12
N GLU A 287 10.17 -21.11 33.93
CA GLU A 287 9.97 -21.04 35.39
C GLU A 287 9.83 -19.58 35.83
N GLY A 288 8.91 -19.29 36.75
CA GLY A 288 8.80 -17.95 37.37
C GLY A 288 8.04 -16.89 36.57
N HIS A 289 7.21 -17.30 35.59
CA HIS A 289 6.29 -16.42 34.86
C HIS A 289 4.82 -16.83 35.11
N PRO A 290 3.87 -15.88 35.12
CA PRO A 290 2.44 -16.15 35.34
C PRO A 290 1.82 -16.98 34.22
N TRP A 291 2.32 -16.85 32.99
CA TRP A 291 1.97 -17.71 31.86
C TRP A 291 3.07 -17.61 30.81
N ALA A 292 3.16 -18.63 29.97
CA ALA A 292 3.98 -18.60 28.77
C ALA A 292 3.23 -19.33 27.66
N GLU A 293 3.56 -19.04 26.43
CA GLU A 293 3.08 -19.72 25.24
C GLU A 293 4.29 -20.05 24.39
N VAL A 294 4.35 -21.28 23.89
CA VAL A 294 5.41 -21.71 22.98
C VAL A 294 4.80 -21.99 21.62
N HIS A 295 5.38 -21.38 20.59
CA HIS A 295 5.01 -21.58 19.20
C HIS A 295 6.09 -22.48 18.61
N ILE A 296 5.72 -23.59 18.00
CA ILE A 296 6.64 -24.61 17.51
C ILE A 296 6.30 -24.95 16.07
N LYS A 297 7.33 -25.10 15.24
CA LYS A 297 7.23 -25.53 13.85
C LYS A 297 8.10 -26.77 13.63
N THR A 298 7.47 -27.85 13.17
CA THR A 298 8.13 -29.09 12.75
C THR A 298 7.71 -29.41 11.31
N GLY A 299 8.61 -29.14 10.36
CA GLY A 299 8.27 -29.20 8.93
C GLY A 299 7.12 -28.22 8.57
N PRO A 300 6.01 -28.69 7.97
CA PRO A 300 4.85 -27.85 7.66
C PRO A 300 3.91 -27.63 8.85
N THR A 301 4.11 -28.35 9.96
CA THR A 301 3.19 -28.32 11.11
C THR A 301 3.53 -27.15 12.02
N PHE A 302 2.53 -26.35 12.37
CA PHE A 302 2.65 -25.29 13.37
C PHE A 302 1.78 -25.62 14.59
N LEU A 303 2.33 -25.45 15.77
CA LEU A 303 1.66 -25.68 17.05
C LEU A 303 1.87 -24.47 17.96
N SER A 304 0.78 -23.92 18.48
CA SER A 304 0.82 -22.93 19.57
C SER A 304 0.29 -23.56 20.84
N GLN A 305 1.11 -23.60 21.89
CA GLN A 305 0.72 -24.18 23.16
C GLN A 305 0.91 -23.18 24.29
N ARG A 306 -0.22 -22.75 24.87
CA ARG A 306 -0.23 -22.00 26.13
C ARG A 306 0.09 -22.93 27.30
N LEU A 307 1.00 -22.48 28.15
CA LEU A 307 1.46 -23.14 29.36
C LEU A 307 0.77 -22.48 30.56
N ASP A 308 0.09 -23.29 31.38
CA ASP A 308 -0.62 -22.84 32.59
C ASP A 308 0.21 -23.19 33.86
N PRO A 309 0.39 -22.25 34.80
CA PRO A 309 1.29 -22.37 35.96
C PRO A 309 0.83 -23.32 37.07
N SER A 310 -0.23 -24.12 36.90
CA SER A 310 -0.83 -24.96 37.95
C SER A 310 0.12 -25.89 38.76
N GLN A 311 1.39 -26.05 38.34
CA GLN A 311 2.42 -26.87 39.02
C GLN A 311 3.74 -26.10 39.32
N GLY A 312 3.82 -24.79 39.11
CA GLY A 312 5.02 -23.97 39.39
C GLY A 312 6.14 -24.05 38.34
N LEU A 313 6.03 -24.94 37.35
CA LEU A 313 6.88 -25.02 36.16
C LEU A 313 5.96 -25.05 34.93
N LEU A 314 6.12 -24.08 34.02
CA LEU A 314 5.39 -24.03 32.75
C LEU A 314 6.10 -24.97 31.78
N ARG A 315 5.54 -26.17 31.53
CA ARG A 315 6.18 -27.22 30.72
C ARG A 315 5.24 -27.74 29.62
N PHE A 316 5.75 -27.83 28.40
CA PHE A 316 5.12 -28.55 27.29
C PHE A 316 6.10 -29.56 26.71
N GLU A 317 5.62 -30.75 26.35
CA GLU A 317 6.43 -31.79 25.72
C GLU A 317 5.92 -32.04 24.30
N LEU A 318 6.83 -31.99 23.33
CA LEU A 318 6.64 -32.37 21.94
C LEU A 318 7.24 -33.78 21.73
N PRO A 319 6.43 -34.85 21.78
CA PRO A 319 6.91 -36.21 21.58
C PRO A 319 7.08 -36.56 20.10
N GLY A 320 7.80 -37.66 19.82
CA GLY A 320 7.75 -38.34 18.52
C GLY A 320 8.69 -37.79 17.45
N LEU A 321 9.78 -37.11 17.85
CA LEU A 321 10.74 -36.55 16.91
C LEU A 321 11.76 -37.61 16.45
N ALA A 322 12.10 -37.59 15.16
CA ALA A 322 13.16 -38.42 14.60
C ALA A 322 14.54 -37.76 14.79
N GLY A 323 15.59 -38.57 15.01
CA GLY A 323 16.96 -38.04 15.09
C GLY A 323 17.34 -37.26 13.82
N GLY A 324 17.82 -36.02 13.99
CA GLY A 324 18.12 -35.07 12.92
C GLY A 324 16.97 -34.13 12.55
N GLU A 325 15.77 -34.29 13.13
CA GLU A 325 14.62 -33.43 12.83
C GLU A 325 14.81 -32.02 13.43
N GLN A 326 14.66 -30.99 12.59
CA GLN A 326 14.74 -29.59 13.01
C GLN A 326 13.38 -29.11 13.53
N VAL A 327 13.40 -28.55 14.73
CA VAL A 327 12.26 -27.95 15.40
C VAL A 327 12.54 -26.46 15.58
N ASP A 328 11.79 -25.61 14.89
CA ASP A 328 11.85 -24.17 15.13
C ASP A 328 10.84 -23.82 16.23
N TYR A 329 11.19 -22.91 17.14
CA TYR A 329 10.31 -22.52 18.23
C TYR A 329 10.50 -21.05 18.64
N ARG A 330 9.48 -20.43 19.20
CA ARG A 330 9.56 -19.14 19.90
C ARG A 330 8.65 -19.11 21.12
N TRP A 331 8.86 -18.14 22.00
CA TRP A 331 8.17 -17.99 23.27
C TRP A 331 7.46 -16.65 23.35
N VAL A 332 6.20 -16.67 23.75
CA VAL A 332 5.49 -15.47 24.23
C VAL A 332 5.30 -15.63 25.72
N VAL A 333 5.89 -14.73 26.51
CA VAL A 333 5.90 -14.89 27.97
C VAL A 333 5.22 -13.69 28.62
N GLY A 334 4.25 -13.97 29.50
CA GLY A 334 3.56 -12.97 30.29
C GLY A 334 4.34 -12.51 31.51
N LEU A 335 4.09 -11.28 31.94
CA LEU A 335 4.60 -10.63 33.14
C LEU A 335 3.44 -10.00 33.94
N ASP A 336 3.62 -9.86 35.24
CA ASP A 336 2.58 -9.38 36.19
C ASP A 336 2.34 -7.85 36.16
N GLN A 337 3.05 -7.07 35.32
CA GLN A 337 2.96 -5.60 35.26
C GLN A 337 2.78 -5.11 33.81
N PRO A 338 1.89 -4.14 33.49
CA PRO A 338 1.63 -3.69 32.11
C PRO A 338 2.79 -2.89 31.47
N PRO A 339 3.03 -3.03 30.16
CA PRO A 339 2.42 -3.98 29.23
C PRO A 339 3.27 -5.27 29.23
N GLY A 340 3.01 -6.15 30.18
CA GLY A 340 3.90 -7.24 30.54
C GLY A 340 3.81 -8.45 29.62
N GLN A 341 4.24 -8.33 28.37
CA GLN A 341 4.56 -9.50 27.56
C GLN A 341 5.79 -9.22 26.71
N TYR A 342 6.63 -10.23 26.52
CA TYR A 342 7.69 -10.20 25.52
C TYR A 342 7.65 -11.46 24.66
N ASP A 343 7.98 -11.29 23.38
CA ASP A 343 8.09 -12.36 22.38
C ASP A 343 9.58 -12.62 22.09
N THR A 344 9.95 -13.88 21.88
CA THR A 344 11.30 -14.25 21.44
C THR A 344 11.32 -14.47 19.93
N ASP A 345 12.50 -14.33 19.31
CA ASP A 345 12.67 -14.73 17.92
C ASP A 345 12.59 -16.25 17.76
N TRP A 346 12.28 -16.70 16.54
CA TRP A 346 12.32 -18.12 16.17
C TRP A 346 13.74 -18.67 16.33
N SER A 347 13.86 -19.74 17.11
CA SER A 347 15.09 -20.46 17.39
C SER A 347 14.96 -21.90 16.88
N SER A 348 16.02 -22.46 16.32
CA SER A 348 16.01 -23.82 15.78
C SER A 348 16.73 -24.79 16.71
N HIS A 349 16.14 -25.94 16.99
CA HIS A 349 16.77 -27.06 17.68
C HIS A 349 16.75 -28.30 16.78
N ILE A 350 17.92 -28.89 16.52
CA ILE A 350 18.01 -30.18 15.82
C ILE A 350 17.96 -31.27 16.88
N TYR A 351 16.91 -32.09 16.86
CA TYR A 351 16.76 -33.18 17.82
C TYR A 351 17.84 -34.25 17.57
N SER A 352 18.69 -34.51 18.56
CA SER A 352 19.87 -35.35 18.37
C SER A 352 19.55 -36.86 18.29
N GLY A 353 18.39 -37.27 18.82
CA GLY A 353 17.99 -38.67 18.91
C GLY A 353 18.79 -39.39 19.99
N GLY A 354 18.23 -39.53 21.20
CA GLY A 354 18.94 -40.17 22.31
C GLY A 354 19.49 -41.56 21.96
N ASP A 355 20.80 -41.72 22.07
CA ASP A 355 21.48 -43.02 22.01
C ASP A 355 21.07 -43.88 23.22
N ASP A 356 20.26 -44.93 23.01
CA ASP A 356 20.22 -46.07 23.94
C ASP A 356 20.56 -47.40 23.24
N PRO A 357 21.68 -48.05 23.60
CA PRO A 357 22.05 -49.38 23.14
C PRO A 357 21.41 -50.49 24.01
N GLN A 358 20.37 -51.18 23.50
CA GLN A 358 20.09 -52.64 23.59
C GLN A 358 18.60 -53.04 23.57
N GLY A 359 18.13 -53.51 22.39
CA GLY A 359 17.20 -54.66 22.19
C GLY A 359 15.74 -54.59 22.66
N PRO A 360 14.85 -55.55 22.28
CA PRO A 360 15.11 -56.80 21.53
C PRO A 360 14.30 -56.92 20.21
N GLY A 361 14.85 -57.61 19.21
CA GLY A 361 14.04 -58.33 18.21
C GLY A 361 13.78 -59.78 18.66
N PRO A 362 13.18 -60.66 17.84
CA PRO A 362 12.20 -60.51 16.75
C PRO A 362 10.92 -61.36 17.05
N PRO A 363 10.01 -61.64 16.09
CA PRO A 363 10.21 -62.87 15.32
C PRO A 363 9.78 -62.78 13.84
N LEU A 364 10.63 -63.32 12.96
CA LEU A 364 10.21 -63.98 11.71
C LEU A 364 9.81 -65.43 12.07
N PRO A 365 8.90 -66.12 11.34
CA PRO A 365 9.35 -66.79 10.10
C PRO A 365 8.30 -67.11 8.99
N ILE A 366 8.84 -67.41 7.79
CA ILE A 366 8.48 -68.40 6.71
C ILE A 366 7.10 -68.36 6.03
N SER A 367 6.91 -68.69 4.72
CA SER A 367 7.72 -68.90 3.50
C SER A 367 6.76 -69.29 2.34
N GLU A 368 7.07 -68.91 1.08
CA GLU A 368 6.71 -69.60 -0.20
C GLU A 368 5.20 -69.69 -0.59
N SER A 369 4.73 -69.62 -1.85
CA SER A 369 5.31 -69.75 -3.20
C SER A 369 4.40 -69.16 -4.33
N ASP A 370 4.96 -69.14 -5.56
CA ASP A 370 4.36 -69.13 -6.92
C ASP A 370 3.45 -67.97 -7.37
N GLY A 371 3.53 -67.38 -8.58
CA GLY A 371 4.37 -67.61 -9.76
C GLY A 371 3.91 -66.67 -10.90
N ASP A 372 4.82 -66.38 -11.84
CA ASP A 372 4.67 -65.77 -13.19
C ASP A 372 3.57 -64.73 -13.47
N PHE A 373 3.97 -63.52 -13.89
CA PHE A 373 3.60 -63.03 -15.23
C PHE A 373 4.51 -61.89 -15.73
N ASN A 374 4.83 -61.99 -17.01
CA ASN A 374 5.74 -61.22 -17.84
C ASN A 374 5.11 -59.88 -18.30
N PRO A 375 5.79 -58.72 -18.22
CA PRO A 375 5.41 -57.56 -19.01
C PRO A 375 6.30 -57.46 -20.27
N THR A 376 5.65 -57.67 -21.40
CA THR A 376 6.10 -57.25 -22.73
C THR A 376 6.33 -55.72 -22.77
N PRO A 377 7.28 -55.22 -23.56
CA PRO A 377 7.45 -53.78 -23.76
C PRO A 377 6.37 -53.23 -24.72
N PRO A 378 5.74 -52.07 -24.43
CA PRO A 378 4.88 -51.40 -25.39
C PRO A 378 5.69 -50.67 -26.48
N PRO A 379 5.06 -50.37 -27.62
CA PRO A 379 5.71 -50.38 -28.93
C PRO A 379 6.35 -49.03 -29.31
N SER A 380 7.42 -49.14 -30.10
CA SER A 380 8.00 -48.08 -30.89
C SER A 380 6.96 -47.47 -31.84
N ALA A 381 6.66 -46.18 -31.67
CA ALA A 381 5.90 -45.39 -32.61
C ALA A 381 6.81 -44.83 -33.72
N PRO A 382 6.28 -44.54 -34.92
CA PRO A 382 7.02 -44.61 -36.18
C PRO A 382 7.68 -43.28 -36.56
N SER A 383 8.82 -43.41 -37.25
CA SER A 383 9.40 -42.36 -38.08
C SER A 383 8.51 -42.10 -39.29
N GLU A 384 8.04 -40.87 -39.47
CA GLU A 384 7.55 -40.41 -40.77
C GLU A 384 8.31 -39.16 -41.23
N ASP A 385 8.85 -39.36 -42.43
CA ASP A 385 9.52 -38.47 -43.36
C ASP A 385 8.96 -37.04 -43.47
N VAL A 386 9.87 -36.06 -43.39
CA VAL A 386 9.64 -34.67 -43.80
C VAL A 386 9.97 -34.54 -45.29
N PRO A 387 9.03 -34.11 -46.17
CA PRO A 387 9.35 -33.80 -47.57
C PRO A 387 9.96 -32.39 -47.71
N PRO A 388 10.81 -32.14 -48.72
CA PRO A 388 11.53 -30.88 -48.87
C PRO A 388 10.63 -29.77 -49.44
N LEU A 389 10.81 -28.56 -48.91
CA LEU A 389 10.20 -27.31 -49.38
C LEU A 389 10.65 -26.95 -50.81
N PRO A 390 9.76 -26.39 -51.66
CA PRO A 390 10.13 -25.88 -52.98
C PRO A 390 10.77 -24.48 -52.91
N PRO A 391 11.56 -24.07 -53.91
CA PRO A 391 12.30 -22.81 -53.89
C PRO A 391 11.39 -21.61 -54.20
N VAL A 392 11.48 -20.58 -53.37
CA VAL A 392 10.87 -19.27 -53.64
C VAL A 392 11.67 -18.58 -54.74
N THR A 393 10.97 -18.24 -55.81
CA THR A 393 11.49 -17.48 -56.96
C THR A 393 11.16 -16.00 -56.77
N THR A 394 12.17 -15.15 -56.86
CA THR A 394 12.04 -13.69 -56.99
C THR A 394 11.75 -13.29 -58.45
N PRO A 395 10.88 -12.30 -58.68
CA PRO A 395 10.94 -11.47 -59.89
C PRO A 395 10.92 -9.95 -59.51
N PRO A 396 11.21 -9.01 -60.43
CA PRO A 396 12.45 -8.24 -60.36
C PRO A 396 12.25 -6.73 -60.10
N VAL A 397 13.35 -6.11 -59.69
CA VAL A 397 13.58 -4.67 -59.72
C VAL A 397 13.54 -4.15 -61.16
N ALA A 398 12.76 -3.11 -61.41
CA ALA A 398 12.92 -2.21 -62.54
C ALA A 398 13.19 -0.80 -61.98
N GLY A 399 14.32 -0.21 -62.37
CA GLY A 399 14.74 1.12 -61.97
C GLY A 399 14.54 2.19 -63.06
N GLY A 400 14.85 3.43 -62.67
CA GLY A 400 15.00 4.62 -63.50
C GLY A 400 13.70 5.42 -63.66
N THR A 401 13.62 6.74 -63.44
CA THR A 401 14.65 7.81 -63.52
C THR A 401 14.17 9.10 -62.83
N ASP A 402 15.11 9.79 -62.19
CA ASP A 402 15.16 11.23 -61.81
C ASP A 402 15.02 12.18 -63.04
N PRO A 403 15.10 13.54 -62.94
CA PRO A 403 14.65 14.54 -61.92
C PRO A 403 13.93 15.78 -62.55
N LEU A 404 13.46 16.76 -61.75
CA LEU A 404 13.79 18.22 -61.87
C LEU A 404 12.77 19.22 -61.23
N GLU A 405 13.37 20.18 -60.48
CA GLU A 405 13.07 21.62 -60.26
C GLU A 405 11.69 22.10 -59.76
N LEU A 406 11.58 22.64 -58.53
CA LEU A 406 11.87 24.02 -58.07
C LEU A 406 10.91 25.10 -58.62
N ALA A 407 10.09 25.66 -57.72
CA ALA A 407 9.83 27.11 -57.63
C ALA A 407 9.09 27.48 -56.32
N ASP A 408 9.80 28.20 -55.46
CA ASP A 408 9.27 29.18 -54.49
C ASP A 408 8.96 30.49 -55.26
N PRO A 409 8.00 31.35 -54.86
CA PRO A 409 8.34 32.40 -53.90
C PRO A 409 7.20 32.84 -52.94
N GLY A 410 7.52 33.01 -51.66
CA GLY A 410 7.72 34.32 -51.00
C GLY A 410 6.56 35.34 -50.81
N GLU A 411 6.38 35.70 -49.52
CA GLU A 411 6.04 37.02 -48.90
C GLU A 411 4.67 37.68 -49.16
N ASP A 412 3.79 37.91 -48.17
CA ASP A 412 3.78 38.81 -46.98
C ASP A 412 2.92 40.09 -47.20
N LEU A 413 2.35 40.59 -46.09
CA LEU A 413 1.72 41.90 -45.81
C LEU A 413 0.18 42.04 -45.81
N SER A 414 -0.36 41.81 -44.60
CA SER A 414 -1.05 42.80 -43.74
C SER A 414 -2.44 43.40 -44.06
N SER A 415 -3.23 43.44 -42.97
CA SER A 415 -4.22 44.45 -42.53
C SER A 415 -5.70 44.28 -42.91
N VAL A 416 -6.59 44.20 -41.91
CA VAL A 416 -7.42 45.31 -41.36
C VAL A 416 -8.54 44.74 -40.44
N ASN A 417 -8.67 45.32 -39.23
CA ASN A 417 -9.79 45.19 -38.28
C ASN A 417 -11.03 45.99 -38.73
N HIS A 418 -12.25 45.55 -38.39
CA HIS A 418 -13.22 46.29 -37.55
C HIS A 418 -14.64 45.65 -37.48
N ASP A 419 -15.08 45.43 -36.23
CA ASP A 419 -16.39 45.73 -35.60
C ASP A 419 -17.76 45.23 -36.12
N SER A 420 -18.38 44.40 -35.25
CA SER A 420 -19.74 44.50 -34.66
C SER A 420 -21.01 44.33 -35.53
N PRO A 421 -22.22 44.18 -34.95
CA PRO A 421 -22.71 43.30 -33.87
C PRO A 421 -23.95 42.48 -34.33
N SER A 422 -24.36 41.42 -33.61
CA SER A 422 -25.68 40.80 -33.86
C SER A 422 -26.52 40.65 -32.60
N THR A 423 -27.70 41.25 -32.70
CA THR A 423 -28.80 41.41 -31.75
C THR A 423 -29.43 40.08 -31.33
N SER A 424 -29.66 39.96 -30.04
CA SER A 424 -30.53 39.00 -29.38
C SER A 424 -32.00 39.20 -29.78
N ASN A 425 -32.71 38.09 -29.93
CA ASN A 425 -34.12 38.02 -29.53
C ASN A 425 -34.37 36.62 -28.93
N PRO A 426 -34.94 36.51 -27.72
CA PRO A 426 -35.05 35.28 -26.96
C PRO A 426 -36.45 34.66 -27.09
N GLU A 427 -36.54 33.33 -27.07
CA GLU A 427 -37.71 32.53 -26.67
C GLU A 427 -37.27 31.07 -26.48
N PRO A 428 -37.87 30.31 -25.55
CA PRO A 428 -38.10 30.61 -24.14
C PRO A 428 -37.39 29.58 -23.23
N ASP A 429 -36.90 30.04 -22.07
CA ASP A 429 -36.52 29.15 -20.97
C ASP A 429 -37.73 28.32 -20.56
N VAL A 430 -37.56 27.00 -20.61
CA VAL A 430 -38.46 26.09 -19.91
C VAL A 430 -37.90 26.01 -18.50
N ASP A 431 -38.48 26.81 -17.59
CA ASP A 431 -38.29 26.65 -16.15
C ASP A 431 -38.70 25.23 -15.75
N LEU A 432 -37.71 24.35 -15.61
CA LEU A 432 -37.88 23.06 -14.96
C LEU A 432 -37.70 23.28 -13.46
N VAL A 433 -38.85 23.35 -12.80
CA VAL A 433 -39.03 23.40 -11.35
C VAL A 433 -38.22 22.29 -10.67
N GLU A 434 -37.36 22.71 -9.74
CA GLU A 434 -36.58 21.87 -8.82
C GLU A 434 -37.47 20.84 -8.12
N ARG A 435 -37.01 19.59 -8.07
CA ARG A 435 -37.70 18.52 -7.34
C ARG A 435 -36.66 17.65 -6.65
N PHE A 436 -36.82 17.49 -5.34
CA PHE A 436 -35.95 16.70 -4.46
C PHE A 436 -36.36 15.23 -4.51
N ALA A 437 -35.41 14.32 -4.69
CA ALA A 437 -35.61 12.88 -4.51
C ALA A 437 -35.42 12.55 -3.03
N PHE A 438 -36.40 11.90 -2.39
CA PHE A 438 -36.23 11.29 -1.08
C PHE A 438 -36.53 9.79 -1.23
N GLU A 439 -35.71 8.90 -0.66
CA GLU A 439 -36.02 7.46 -0.53
C GLU A 439 -36.54 7.12 0.87
N SER A 440 -36.80 8.14 1.70
CA SER A 440 -37.30 7.96 3.05
C SER A 440 -38.61 8.70 3.23
N ASP A 441 -39.60 7.98 3.73
CA ASP A 441 -40.86 8.46 4.28
C ASP A 441 -40.73 9.04 5.71
N THR A 442 -39.51 9.04 6.26
CA THR A 442 -39.22 9.49 7.62
C THR A 442 -38.76 10.95 7.66
N LEU A 443 -39.48 11.75 8.44
CA LEU A 443 -39.23 13.15 8.75
C LEU A 443 -38.77 13.30 10.21
N PHE A 444 -37.60 13.86 10.43
CA PHE A 444 -37.04 14.16 11.74
C PHE A 444 -37.48 15.55 12.24
N LEU A 445 -37.65 15.68 13.55
CA LEU A 445 -37.96 16.95 14.20
C LEU A 445 -36.67 17.76 14.40
N VAL A 446 -36.64 18.97 13.82
CA VAL A 446 -35.50 19.90 13.86
C VAL A 446 -35.93 21.18 14.59
N ALA A 447 -35.12 21.64 15.56
CA ALA A 447 -35.47 22.82 16.34
C ALA A 447 -35.46 24.10 15.51
N SER A 448 -36.19 25.10 16.01
CA SER A 448 -36.10 26.46 15.50
C SER A 448 -34.68 27.05 15.61
N SER A 449 -34.21 27.73 14.56
CA SER A 449 -32.88 28.36 14.50
C SER A 449 -32.98 29.86 14.20
N ALA A 450 -31.86 30.59 14.31
CA ALA A 450 -31.83 32.02 13.98
C ALA A 450 -32.16 32.30 12.50
N ASP A 451 -31.89 31.33 11.62
CA ASP A 451 -32.11 31.41 10.17
C ASP A 451 -33.47 30.83 9.73
N SER A 452 -34.10 29.98 10.56
CA SER A 452 -35.47 29.50 10.39
C SER A 452 -36.24 29.59 11.72
N PRO A 453 -37.04 30.66 11.94
CA PRO A 453 -37.66 30.92 13.24
C PRO A 453 -38.81 29.97 13.58
N MET A 454 -39.17 29.04 12.70
CA MET A 454 -40.13 27.97 12.96
C MET A 454 -39.41 26.62 13.04
N ALA A 455 -39.83 25.78 13.99
CA ALA A 455 -39.37 24.41 14.09
C ALA A 455 -39.84 23.61 12.86
N GLY A 456 -38.98 22.72 12.37
CA GLY A 456 -39.11 22.09 11.06
C GLY A 456 -39.27 20.57 11.13
N LEU A 457 -39.95 20.01 10.13
CA LEU A 457 -39.80 18.61 9.77
C LEU A 457 -38.78 18.53 8.64
N SER A 458 -37.86 17.57 8.72
CA SER A 458 -36.74 17.43 7.79
C SER A 458 -36.53 15.97 7.43
N PHE A 459 -36.24 15.64 6.16
CA PHE A 459 -35.82 14.28 5.77
C PHE A 459 -34.42 13.92 6.27
N SER A 460 -33.79 14.80 7.04
CA SER A 460 -32.48 14.61 7.61
C SER A 460 -32.49 14.97 9.08
N PRO A 461 -31.91 14.11 9.94
CA PRO A 461 -31.82 14.39 11.36
C PRO A 461 -30.85 15.55 11.62
N GLY A 462 -30.95 16.17 12.80
CA GLY A 462 -29.95 17.14 13.24
C GLY A 462 -28.76 16.48 13.94
N ASP A 463 -27.76 17.29 14.32
CA ASP A 463 -26.45 16.79 14.74
C ASP A 463 -26.05 17.09 16.19
N LEU A 464 -26.84 17.88 16.93
CA LEU A 464 -26.40 18.50 18.18
C LEU A 464 -27.30 18.25 19.39
N GLY A 465 -28.50 17.68 19.20
CA GLY A 465 -29.49 17.46 20.26
C GLY A 465 -29.98 18.75 20.91
N ALA A 466 -31.24 19.13 20.71
CA ALA A 466 -31.82 20.32 21.33
C ALA A 466 -33.10 19.97 22.12
N PHE A 467 -33.43 20.79 23.11
CA PHE A 467 -34.66 20.65 23.88
C PHE A 467 -35.61 21.83 23.62
N GLU A 468 -36.77 21.56 23.04
CA GLU A 468 -37.84 22.55 22.84
C GLU A 468 -38.99 22.31 23.82
N MET A 469 -39.45 23.35 24.50
CA MET A 469 -40.51 23.23 25.51
C MET A 469 -41.89 23.23 24.85
N ILE A 470 -42.72 22.21 25.13
CA ILE A 470 -44.13 22.26 24.77
C ILE A 470 -44.82 23.33 25.62
N PRO A 471 -45.48 24.35 25.03
CA PRO A 471 -46.13 25.41 25.80
C PRO A 471 -47.19 24.86 26.76
N ALA A 472 -47.33 25.51 27.93
CA ALA A 472 -48.43 25.22 28.84
C ALA A 472 -49.68 26.01 28.43
N GLY A 473 -50.81 25.33 28.18
CA GLY A 473 -52.06 25.98 27.79
C GLY A 473 -52.62 25.44 26.46
N PRO A 474 -53.44 26.24 25.73
CA PRO A 474 -54.03 25.81 24.46
C PRO A 474 -53.06 25.89 23.27
N GLU A 475 -51.84 26.37 23.49
CA GLU A 475 -50.80 26.50 22.44
C GLU A 475 -50.09 25.17 22.22
N SER A 476 -49.78 24.87 20.96
CA SER A 476 -49.02 23.68 20.55
C SER A 476 -47.62 24.10 20.09
N LEU A 477 -46.65 23.21 20.27
CA LEU A 477 -45.39 23.25 19.54
C LEU A 477 -45.63 22.65 18.15
N VAL A 478 -45.20 23.33 17.09
CA VAL A 478 -45.57 22.96 15.71
C VAL A 478 -44.32 22.77 14.86
N TYR A 479 -44.18 21.59 14.27
CA TYR A 479 -43.15 21.26 13.28
C TYR A 479 -43.81 21.15 11.91
N ARG A 480 -43.20 21.74 10.88
CA ARG A 480 -43.79 21.82 9.55
C ARG A 480 -42.77 21.56 8.45
N VAL A 481 -43.20 20.89 7.39
CA VAL A 481 -42.52 20.83 6.09
C VAL A 481 -43.52 21.18 4.98
N THR A 482 -43.10 21.97 4.00
CA THR A 482 -43.94 22.47 2.89
C THR A 482 -43.31 22.15 1.55
N GLY A 483 -44.11 22.11 0.48
CA GLY A 483 -43.61 21.90 -0.89
C GLY A 483 -43.35 20.43 -1.23
N LEU A 484 -43.91 19.50 -0.45
CA LEU A 484 -43.75 18.07 -0.68
C LEU A 484 -44.48 17.62 -1.94
N THR A 485 -43.83 16.78 -2.74
CA THR A 485 -44.46 16.10 -3.89
C THR A 485 -44.12 14.63 -3.82
N ALA A 486 -45.13 13.79 -3.66
CA ALA A 486 -45.00 12.35 -3.51
C ALA A 486 -46.33 11.66 -3.83
N ASP A 487 -46.28 10.39 -4.20
CA ASP A 487 -47.49 9.59 -4.43
C ASP A 487 -47.85 8.85 -3.13
N TYR A 488 -49.15 8.76 -2.84
CA TYR A 488 -49.62 8.08 -1.64
C TYR A 488 -49.37 6.56 -1.75
N ASP A 489 -48.73 5.96 -0.74
CA ASP A 489 -48.55 4.50 -0.67
C ASP A 489 -49.76 3.85 0.00
N GLU A 490 -50.52 3.05 -0.75
CA GLU A 490 -51.70 2.34 -0.25
C GLU A 490 -51.36 1.15 0.68
N ILE A 491 -50.09 0.73 0.73
CA ILE A 491 -49.58 -0.35 1.59
C ILE A 491 -49.35 0.17 3.02
N GLU A 492 -48.68 1.31 3.15
CA GLU A 492 -48.48 1.99 4.44
C GLU A 492 -49.76 2.77 4.81
N GLN A 493 -50.63 2.20 5.63
CA GLN A 493 -52.00 2.73 5.82
C GLN A 493 -52.15 3.81 6.92
N ALA A 494 -51.06 4.21 7.56
CA ALA A 494 -51.10 5.19 8.66
C ALA A 494 -49.75 5.87 8.86
N SER A 495 -49.78 7.07 9.41
CA SER A 495 -48.58 7.76 9.88
C SER A 495 -48.10 7.17 11.20
N ALA A 496 -46.79 7.10 11.38
CA ALA A 496 -46.15 6.62 12.59
C ALA A 496 -45.20 7.67 13.14
N PHE A 497 -44.91 7.65 14.44
CA PHE A 497 -43.90 8.54 15.01
C PHE A 497 -43.30 7.95 16.28
N GLN A 498 -42.10 8.42 16.61
CA GLN A 498 -41.51 8.31 17.93
C GLN A 498 -40.89 9.64 18.32
N ILE A 499 -41.29 10.18 19.46
CA ILE A 499 -40.85 11.48 19.95
C ILE A 499 -40.25 11.31 21.34
N TRP A 500 -38.99 11.71 21.51
CA TRP A 500 -38.32 11.66 22.80
C TRP A 500 -38.63 12.91 23.61
N VAL A 501 -39.08 12.72 24.85
CA VAL A 501 -39.48 13.81 25.73
C VAL A 501 -38.84 13.71 27.12
N ASP A 502 -38.64 14.85 27.78
CA ASP A 502 -38.17 14.94 29.17
C ASP A 502 -39.19 15.72 30.02
N GLY A 503 -39.68 15.08 31.09
CA GLY A 503 -40.63 15.65 32.05
C GLY A 503 -39.99 16.23 33.32
N TRP A 504 -38.65 16.27 33.43
CA TRP A 504 -37.79 16.57 34.60
C TRP A 504 -38.25 17.66 35.61
N ARG A 505 -39.13 18.60 35.24
CA ARG A 505 -39.61 19.69 36.12
C ARG A 505 -41.13 19.75 36.32
N THR A 506 -41.89 18.84 35.73
CA THR A 506 -43.35 18.90 35.67
C THR A 506 -43.92 17.67 36.38
N GLY A 507 -44.55 17.84 37.55
CA GLY A 507 -44.98 16.71 38.38
C GLY A 507 -45.90 15.70 37.68
N VAL A 508 -46.75 16.16 36.75
CA VAL A 508 -47.56 15.35 35.83
C VAL A 508 -47.64 16.11 34.51
N ALA A 509 -47.02 15.60 33.45
CA ALA A 509 -47.08 16.15 32.10
C ALA A 509 -47.55 15.08 31.12
N TYR A 510 -48.31 15.50 30.11
CA TYR A 510 -48.73 14.64 29.00
C TYR A 510 -48.35 15.29 27.68
N VAL A 511 -48.12 14.46 26.67
CA VAL A 511 -47.91 14.88 25.29
C VAL A 511 -49.01 14.27 24.44
N GLN A 512 -49.59 15.09 23.57
CA GLN A 512 -50.53 14.64 22.56
C GLN A 512 -50.10 15.18 21.19
N ALA A 513 -49.89 14.26 20.24
CA ALA A 513 -49.60 14.58 18.85
C ALA A 513 -50.88 14.73 17.99
N ARG A 514 -50.83 15.69 17.08
CA ARG A 514 -51.72 15.80 15.91
C ARG A 514 -50.90 15.95 14.65
N ILE A 515 -51.21 15.17 13.62
CA ILE A 515 -50.58 15.26 12.30
C ILE A 515 -51.62 15.82 11.33
N LYS A 516 -51.25 16.83 10.56
CA LYS A 516 -52.13 17.47 9.59
C LYS A 516 -51.50 17.48 8.21
N TYR A 517 -52.34 17.28 7.20
CA TYR A 517 -51.99 17.26 5.80
C TYR A 517 -52.81 18.31 5.05
N ASP A 518 -52.11 19.10 4.27
CA ASP A 518 -52.63 19.95 3.19
C ASP A 518 -52.00 19.40 1.91
N PHE A 519 -52.75 18.64 1.12
CA PHE A 519 -52.17 17.85 0.04
C PHE A 519 -51.74 18.72 -1.15
N GLU A 520 -52.40 19.87 -1.32
CA GLU A 520 -52.21 20.78 -2.44
C GLU A 520 -51.37 22.03 -2.09
N GLY A 521 -51.01 22.23 -0.82
CA GLY A 521 -50.22 23.37 -0.35
C GLY A 521 -50.98 24.69 -0.36
N ASP A 522 -52.31 24.65 -0.35
CA ASP A 522 -53.17 25.84 -0.48
C ASP A 522 -53.51 26.51 0.87
N GLY A 523 -53.04 25.94 1.97
CA GLY A 523 -53.26 26.38 3.34
C GLY A 523 -54.53 25.81 3.98
N VAL A 524 -55.25 24.90 3.31
CA VAL A 524 -56.42 24.20 3.85
C VAL A 524 -55.99 22.80 4.32
N ILE A 525 -56.35 22.46 5.57
CA ILE A 525 -56.08 21.11 6.10
C ILE A 525 -57.14 20.13 5.55
N ASP A 526 -56.68 19.18 4.76
CA ASP A 526 -57.50 18.15 4.11
C ASP A 526 -57.68 16.91 4.96
N ARG A 527 -56.63 16.56 5.72
CA ARG A 527 -56.63 15.42 6.64
C ARG A 527 -55.97 15.81 7.96
N GLU A 528 -56.59 15.40 9.05
CA GLU A 528 -56.06 15.57 10.40
C GLU A 528 -56.15 14.23 11.14
N GLU A 529 -55.06 13.86 11.80
CA GLU A 529 -54.91 12.68 12.63
C GLU A 529 -54.56 13.10 14.04
N ARG A 530 -55.21 12.52 15.03
CA ARG A 530 -54.98 12.83 16.45
C ARG A 530 -54.72 11.55 17.22
N TYR A 531 -53.66 11.54 18.02
CA TYR A 531 -53.21 10.36 18.76
C TYR A 531 -53.57 10.42 20.25
N THR A 532 -53.54 9.26 20.88
CA THR A 532 -53.78 9.14 22.32
C THR A 532 -52.68 9.89 23.10
N ALA A 533 -53.05 10.60 24.17
CA ALA A 533 -52.07 11.33 24.99
C ALA A 533 -51.25 10.36 25.86
N GLY A 534 -49.92 10.52 25.87
CA GLY A 534 -49.01 9.73 26.68
C GLY A 534 -48.38 10.54 27.83
N PRO A 535 -48.06 9.91 28.98
CA PRO A 535 -47.37 10.61 30.08
C PRO A 535 -45.89 10.86 29.75
N ALA A 536 -45.37 12.03 30.13
CA ALA A 536 -43.94 12.28 30.23
C ALA A 536 -43.54 12.13 31.71
N HIS A 537 -42.63 11.22 32.05
CA HIS A 537 -42.33 10.92 33.45
C HIS A 537 -41.51 12.06 34.08
N ALA A 538 -41.78 12.34 35.37
CA ALA A 538 -41.08 13.38 36.12
C ALA A 538 -39.68 12.96 36.62
N GLN A 539 -39.06 11.92 36.03
CA GLN A 539 -37.72 11.45 36.38
C GLN A 539 -36.70 12.02 35.38
N ARG A 540 -35.42 12.12 35.79
CA ARG A 540 -34.35 12.59 34.88
C ARG A 540 -34.12 11.54 33.79
N GLY A 541 -34.40 11.87 32.54
CA GLY A 541 -34.16 10.97 31.41
C GLY A 541 -35.12 11.23 30.25
N LEU A 542 -34.77 10.72 29.07
CA LEU A 542 -35.65 10.76 27.90
C LEU A 542 -36.64 9.58 27.96
N ASP A 543 -37.93 9.88 27.80
CA ASP A 543 -39.00 8.91 27.64
C ASP A 543 -39.50 8.95 26.18
N PRO A 544 -39.77 7.78 25.55
CA PRO A 544 -40.37 7.76 24.22
C PRO A 544 -41.90 7.97 24.29
N TYR A 545 -42.42 8.84 23.43
CA TYR A 545 -43.83 8.97 23.09
C TYR A 545 -44.00 8.55 21.62
N GLY A 546 -44.48 7.32 21.39
CA GLY A 546 -44.62 6.77 20.03
C GLY A 546 -46.04 6.28 19.72
N SER A 547 -46.36 6.23 18.42
CA SER A 547 -47.68 5.82 17.91
C SER A 547 -48.04 4.36 18.23
N ASP A 548 -47.04 3.49 18.43
CA ASP A 548 -47.25 2.07 18.80
C ASP A 548 -47.86 1.91 20.20
N ASP A 549 -47.36 2.68 21.17
CA ASP A 549 -47.84 2.67 22.55
C ASP A 549 -49.06 3.58 22.74
N PHE A 550 -49.19 4.62 21.90
CA PHE A 550 -50.23 5.63 21.98
C PHE A 550 -50.95 5.77 20.63
N PRO A 551 -51.87 4.84 20.30
CA PRO A 551 -52.43 4.71 18.97
C PRO A 551 -53.33 5.89 18.59
N LEU A 552 -53.59 5.98 17.28
CA LEU A 552 -54.52 6.92 16.66
C LEU A 552 -55.88 6.92 17.36
N LEU A 553 -56.30 8.08 17.86
CA LEU A 553 -57.55 8.29 18.58
C LEU A 553 -58.70 8.64 17.63
N GLU A 554 -58.47 9.58 16.72
CA GLU A 554 -59.42 10.02 15.70
C GLU A 554 -58.67 10.52 14.45
N SER A 555 -59.27 10.32 13.28
CA SER A 555 -58.81 10.94 12.03
C SER A 555 -59.99 11.47 11.21
N THR A 556 -59.75 12.53 10.45
CA THR A 556 -60.69 13.14 9.51
C THR A 556 -60.01 13.32 8.16
N GLY A 557 -60.76 13.21 7.05
CA GLY A 557 -60.20 13.23 5.70
C GLY A 557 -59.72 11.85 5.22
N VAL A 558 -59.26 11.78 3.97
CA VAL A 558 -58.69 10.57 3.34
C VAL A 558 -57.33 10.92 2.75
N PHE A 559 -56.38 9.98 2.73
CA PHE A 559 -55.09 10.18 2.09
C PHE A 559 -55.24 10.42 0.58
N ARG A 560 -54.38 11.28 0.05
CA ARG A 560 -54.24 11.64 -1.38
C ARG A 560 -52.77 11.96 -1.65
N ASP A 561 -52.36 11.93 -2.90
CA ASP A 561 -51.01 12.32 -3.30
C ASP A 561 -50.64 13.74 -2.84
N LEU A 562 -49.37 13.96 -2.49
CA LEU A 562 -48.83 15.27 -2.21
C LEU A 562 -48.46 15.97 -3.53
N ARG A 563 -48.93 17.20 -3.71
CA ARG A 563 -48.65 18.06 -4.87
C ARG A 563 -48.31 19.46 -4.38
N ALA A 564 -47.01 19.69 -4.12
CA ALA A 564 -46.53 20.86 -3.35
C ALA A 564 -47.18 20.98 -1.95
N GLY A 565 -47.56 19.85 -1.37
CA GLY A 565 -48.29 19.76 -0.12
C GLY A 565 -47.48 20.12 1.12
N THR A 566 -48.18 20.24 2.24
CA THR A 566 -47.65 20.58 3.56
C THR A 566 -48.03 19.50 4.57
N VAL A 567 -47.06 19.07 5.38
CA VAL A 567 -47.26 18.19 6.53
C VAL A 567 -46.88 18.95 7.81
N GLU A 568 -47.74 18.87 8.81
CA GLU A 568 -47.57 19.53 10.11
C GLU A 568 -47.75 18.55 11.26
N LEU A 569 -46.81 18.54 12.20
CA LEU A 569 -46.89 17.84 13.47
C LEU A 569 -47.08 18.86 14.61
N GLU A 570 -48.21 18.78 15.30
CA GLU A 570 -48.50 19.57 16.49
C GLU A 570 -48.36 18.72 17.76
N LEU A 571 -47.54 19.20 18.70
CA LEU A 571 -47.39 18.63 20.03
C LEU A 571 -47.99 19.55 21.07
N SER A 572 -48.94 19.02 21.85
CA SER A 572 -49.68 19.79 22.86
C SER A 572 -49.68 19.08 24.20
N ASN A 573 -49.75 19.85 25.28
CA ASN A 573 -49.97 19.32 26.61
C ASN A 573 -51.45 19.51 27.00
N PRO A 574 -52.25 18.43 27.12
CA PRO A 574 -53.66 18.54 27.50
C PRO A 574 -53.87 19.02 28.94
N HIS A 575 -52.81 19.16 29.75
CA HIS A 575 -52.83 19.71 31.10
C HIS A 575 -52.19 21.11 31.20
N PHE A 576 -52.76 21.98 32.03
CA PHE A 576 -52.41 23.41 32.09
C PHE A 576 -51.19 23.76 32.98
N THR A 577 -50.46 22.80 33.54
CA THR A 577 -49.40 23.07 34.53
C THR A 577 -48.05 22.45 34.14
N GLY A 578 -47.20 23.26 33.48
CA GLY A 578 -45.83 22.90 33.10
C GLY A 578 -45.80 21.92 31.92
N GLY A 579 -45.12 22.29 30.83
CA GLY A 579 -44.99 21.42 29.65
C GLY A 579 -43.69 20.60 29.66
N PRO A 580 -43.72 19.37 29.12
CA PRO A 580 -42.51 18.58 28.91
C PRO A 580 -41.67 19.19 27.78
N GLN A 581 -40.40 18.80 27.73
CA GLN A 581 -39.49 19.20 26.65
C GLN A 581 -39.38 18.09 25.62
N VAL A 582 -39.36 18.44 24.33
CA VAL A 582 -39.12 17.53 23.21
C VAL A 582 -37.65 17.58 22.86
N PHE A 583 -37.05 16.42 22.66
CA PHE A 583 -35.67 16.29 22.22
C PHE A 583 -35.63 16.19 20.70
N THR A 584 -35.04 17.19 20.05
CA THR A 584 -34.92 17.37 18.60
C THR A 584 -33.46 17.34 18.18
N ASP A 585 -33.18 17.35 16.87
CA ASP A 585 -31.82 17.48 16.33
C ASP A 585 -30.82 16.41 16.80
N ALA A 586 -31.33 15.25 17.23
CA ALA A 586 -30.51 14.13 17.66
C ALA A 586 -29.88 13.42 16.46
N ALA A 587 -28.58 13.15 16.56
CA ALA A 587 -27.82 12.41 15.56
C ALA A 587 -28.26 10.94 15.48
N THR A 588 -28.03 10.31 14.32
CA THR A 588 -28.37 8.89 14.05
C THR A 588 -27.66 7.90 14.96
N THR A 589 -26.53 8.29 15.53
CA THR A 589 -25.67 7.43 16.34
C THR A 589 -26.16 7.20 17.77
N GLU A 590 -27.17 7.95 18.24
CA GLU A 590 -27.62 7.92 19.64
C GLU A 590 -28.93 7.12 19.87
N GLY A 591 -29.67 6.75 18.82
CA GLY A 591 -30.93 6.01 18.94
C GLY A 591 -32.08 6.79 19.60
N THR A 592 -31.90 8.09 19.82
CA THR A 592 -32.80 9.01 20.54
C THR A 592 -33.43 10.05 19.61
N GLN A 593 -33.57 9.73 18.33
CA GLN A 593 -34.10 10.63 17.31
C GLN A 593 -35.61 10.73 17.41
N SER A 594 -36.12 11.96 17.42
CA SER A 594 -37.56 12.20 17.27
C SER A 594 -37.91 12.27 15.78
N TRP A 595 -38.81 11.40 15.34
CA TRP A 595 -39.18 11.22 13.94
C TRP A 595 -40.69 11.02 13.73
N LEU A 596 -41.12 11.29 12.51
CA LEU A 596 -42.46 11.13 11.96
C LEU A 596 -42.35 10.43 10.60
N GLU A 597 -42.95 9.27 10.46
CA GLU A 597 -43.06 8.50 9.23
C GLU A 597 -44.43 8.78 8.59
N ILE A 598 -44.44 9.08 7.29
CA ILE A 598 -45.66 9.43 6.53
C ILE A 598 -45.86 8.48 5.34
N PRO A 599 -47.08 8.03 5.04
CA PRO A 599 -47.28 6.95 4.06
C PRO A 599 -47.17 7.41 2.59
N TYR A 600 -45.98 7.76 2.14
CA TYR A 600 -45.73 8.36 0.81
C TYR A 600 -44.44 7.86 0.18
N ASP A 601 -44.50 7.56 -1.12
CA ASP A 601 -43.34 7.21 -1.93
C ASP A 601 -42.79 8.47 -2.62
N PHE A 602 -41.54 8.82 -2.27
CA PHE A 602 -40.83 9.99 -2.76
C PHE A 602 -39.84 9.68 -3.90
N SER A 603 -39.79 8.42 -4.40
CA SER A 603 -38.76 7.93 -5.33
C SER A 603 -38.89 8.40 -6.79
N VAL A 604 -39.98 9.07 -7.18
CA VAL A 604 -40.22 9.44 -8.58
C VAL A 604 -39.84 10.90 -8.88
N ILE A 605 -38.55 11.23 -8.85
CA ILE A 605 -37.95 12.34 -9.62
C ILE A 605 -36.47 12.04 -9.94
N GLU A 606 -36.12 11.93 -11.23
CA GLU A 606 -34.74 12.04 -11.72
C GLU A 606 -34.22 13.48 -11.58
N VAL A 607 -33.12 13.68 -10.84
CA VAL A 607 -32.39 14.95 -10.82
C VAL A 607 -31.22 14.85 -11.81
N ASP A 608 -31.31 15.59 -12.92
CA ASP A 608 -30.18 15.77 -13.83
C ASP A 608 -29.14 16.70 -13.18
N ARG A 609 -28.22 16.12 -12.39
CA ARG A 609 -27.05 16.80 -11.85
C ARG A 609 -25.99 16.88 -12.96
N SER A 610 -26.14 17.82 -13.89
CA SER A 610 -25.09 18.09 -14.89
C SER A 610 -23.88 18.75 -14.19
N VAL A 611 -22.96 17.94 -13.67
CA VAL A 611 -21.60 18.42 -13.39
C VAL A 611 -20.99 18.82 -14.73
N ALA A 612 -20.32 19.98 -14.79
CA ALA A 612 -19.60 20.38 -15.99
C ALA A 612 -18.71 19.22 -16.45
N SER A 613 -18.90 18.76 -17.70
CA SER A 613 -18.16 17.62 -18.22
C SER A 613 -16.66 17.91 -18.05
N PRO A 614 -15.90 17.03 -17.37
CA PRO A 614 -14.50 17.25 -17.13
C PRO A 614 -13.76 17.42 -18.46
N SER A 615 -12.77 18.32 -18.50
CA SER A 615 -11.94 18.51 -19.68
C SER A 615 -11.34 17.17 -20.11
N PRO A 616 -11.51 16.76 -21.38
CA PRO A 616 -10.95 15.51 -21.88
C PRO A 616 -9.44 15.46 -21.67
N VAL A 617 -8.96 14.32 -21.20
CA VAL A 617 -7.55 14.03 -20.99
C VAL A 617 -6.94 13.65 -22.33
N PHE A 618 -5.84 14.33 -22.65
CA PHE A 618 -5.02 13.99 -23.79
C PHE A 618 -3.80 13.23 -23.32
N PHE A 619 -3.76 11.93 -23.63
CA PHE A 619 -2.61 11.10 -23.36
C PHE A 619 -1.42 11.51 -24.25
N PRO A 620 -0.20 11.58 -23.69
CA PRO A 620 1.00 11.94 -24.45
C PRO A 620 1.42 10.80 -25.40
N ASP A 621 2.13 11.13 -26.47
CA ASP A 621 2.50 10.17 -27.53
C ASP A 621 3.36 8.99 -27.00
N GLU A 622 4.05 9.18 -25.88
CA GLU A 622 4.83 8.14 -25.20
C GLU A 622 3.99 6.99 -24.62
N VAL A 623 2.67 7.14 -24.47
CA VAL A 623 1.77 6.06 -24.02
C VAL A 623 0.68 5.73 -25.05
N VAL A 624 0.74 6.32 -26.24
CA VAL A 624 -0.22 6.11 -27.33
C VAL A 624 0.42 5.25 -28.42
N CYS A 625 -0.38 4.42 -29.07
CA CYS A 625 0.04 3.62 -30.22
C CYS A 625 0.51 4.49 -31.39
N GLY A 626 1.60 4.08 -32.04
CA GLY A 626 1.99 4.59 -33.35
C GLY A 626 1.19 3.92 -34.47
N SER A 627 1.69 3.96 -35.71
CA SER A 627 1.13 3.12 -36.78
C SER A 627 1.29 1.64 -36.43
N PRO A 628 0.29 0.77 -36.66
CA PRO A 628 0.42 -0.69 -36.47
C PRO A 628 1.61 -1.31 -37.21
N GLU A 629 2.04 -0.71 -38.32
CA GLU A 629 3.23 -1.15 -39.08
C GLU A 629 4.55 -0.90 -38.32
N GLN A 630 4.54 0.00 -37.33
CA GLN A 630 5.71 0.41 -36.55
C GLN A 630 5.83 -0.34 -35.22
N ASP A 631 4.71 -0.72 -34.60
CA ASP A 631 4.68 -1.59 -33.41
C ASP A 631 3.58 -2.66 -33.57
N PRO A 632 3.93 -3.94 -33.77
CA PRO A 632 2.96 -5.00 -34.04
C PRO A 632 2.04 -5.30 -32.85
N ARG A 633 2.32 -4.77 -31.66
CA ARG A 633 1.45 -4.90 -30.48
C ARG A 633 0.24 -3.97 -30.55
N CYS A 634 0.24 -2.99 -31.45
CA CYS A 634 -0.83 -2.04 -31.61
C CYS A 634 -1.83 -2.48 -32.68
N GLY A 635 -3.11 -2.57 -32.30
CA GLY A 635 -4.22 -2.78 -33.23
C GLY A 635 -4.60 -1.52 -34.01
N PRO A 636 -5.44 -1.64 -35.06
CA PRO A 636 -5.84 -0.50 -35.88
C PRO A 636 -6.78 0.44 -35.12
N ALA A 637 -6.51 1.74 -35.21
CA ALA A 637 -7.39 2.81 -34.71
C ALA A 637 -8.52 3.12 -35.70
N TYR A 638 -9.58 3.80 -35.23
CA TYR A 638 -10.65 4.26 -36.11
C TYR A 638 -10.15 5.31 -37.12
N ASN A 639 -10.54 5.14 -38.37
CA ASN A 639 -10.29 6.06 -39.47
C ASN A 639 -11.60 6.39 -40.18
N GLU A 640 -11.96 7.67 -40.26
CA GLU A 640 -13.19 8.15 -40.91
C GLU A 640 -13.19 7.92 -42.43
N ASP A 641 -12.02 7.91 -43.06
CA ASP A 641 -11.86 7.66 -44.50
C ASP A 641 -11.92 6.15 -44.84
N SER A 642 -11.80 5.28 -43.83
CA SER A 642 -11.77 3.83 -43.99
C SER A 642 -12.45 3.16 -42.80
N LEU A 643 -13.78 3.24 -42.77
CA LEU A 643 -14.61 2.59 -41.74
C LEU A 643 -14.30 1.09 -41.65
N PHE A 644 -14.28 0.54 -40.43
CA PHE A 644 -14.16 -0.90 -40.23
C PHE A 644 -15.36 -1.62 -40.83
N PHE A 645 -16.56 -1.07 -40.60
CA PHE A 645 -17.82 -1.65 -41.05
C PHE A 645 -18.76 -0.59 -41.60
N PRO A 646 -19.64 -0.93 -42.57
CA PRO A 646 -20.73 -0.05 -42.96
C PRO A 646 -21.65 0.28 -41.77
N PRO A 647 -22.15 1.53 -41.63
CA PRO A 647 -23.04 1.90 -40.51
C PRO A 647 -24.28 1.00 -40.35
N SER A 648 -24.79 0.42 -41.45
CA SER A 648 -25.94 -0.49 -41.43
C SER A 648 -25.65 -1.87 -40.82
N GLU A 649 -24.38 -2.31 -40.84
CA GLU A 649 -23.98 -3.61 -40.28
C GLU A 649 -23.52 -3.49 -38.83
N LEU A 650 -23.08 -2.30 -38.42
CA LEU A 650 -22.49 -2.02 -37.11
C LEU A 650 -23.34 -2.55 -35.92
N PRO A 651 -24.67 -2.34 -35.86
CA PRO A 651 -25.48 -2.87 -34.75
C PRO A 651 -25.46 -4.40 -34.66
N SER A 652 -25.49 -5.10 -35.80
CA SER A 652 -25.46 -6.57 -35.83
C SER A 652 -24.10 -7.13 -35.43
N ILE A 653 -23.02 -6.44 -35.81
CA ILE A 653 -21.65 -6.81 -35.45
C ILE A 653 -21.43 -6.61 -33.95
N HIS A 654 -21.91 -5.47 -33.43
CA HIS A 654 -21.85 -5.15 -32.02
C HIS A 654 -22.61 -6.20 -31.19
N GLN A 655 -23.86 -6.50 -31.55
CA GLN A 655 -24.66 -7.52 -30.87
C GLN A 655 -24.01 -8.91 -30.88
N ASN A 656 -23.60 -9.41 -32.05
CA ASN A 656 -22.94 -10.73 -32.16
C ASN A 656 -21.62 -10.77 -31.36
N GLY A 657 -20.91 -9.64 -31.32
CA GLY A 657 -19.70 -9.47 -30.55
C GLY A 657 -19.93 -9.50 -29.05
N LEU A 658 -20.95 -8.78 -28.56
CA LEU A 658 -21.36 -8.79 -27.16
C LEU A 658 -21.79 -10.19 -26.71
N GLU A 659 -22.57 -10.90 -27.53
CA GLU A 659 -22.94 -12.29 -27.28
C GLU A 659 -21.71 -13.20 -27.14
N ALA A 660 -20.69 -13.01 -27.98
CA ALA A 660 -19.45 -13.77 -27.88
C ALA A 660 -18.59 -13.38 -26.66
N PHE A 661 -18.52 -12.10 -26.32
CA PHE A 661 -17.71 -11.58 -25.21
C PHE A 661 -18.29 -11.91 -23.83
N ARG A 662 -19.62 -11.99 -23.75
CA ARG A 662 -20.38 -12.34 -22.54
C ARG A 662 -20.64 -13.84 -22.41
N ALA A 663 -20.41 -14.61 -23.46
CA ALA A 663 -20.54 -16.06 -23.40
C ALA A 663 -19.56 -16.66 -22.39
N SER A 664 -20.07 -17.49 -21.48
CA SER A 664 -19.24 -18.24 -20.54
C SER A 664 -18.29 -19.18 -21.29
N GLY A 665 -16.99 -18.93 -21.15
CA GLY A 665 -15.92 -19.77 -21.67
C GLY A 665 -15.30 -20.65 -20.58
N VAL A 666 -14.11 -21.17 -20.88
CA VAL A 666 -13.26 -21.82 -19.87
C VAL A 666 -12.83 -20.77 -18.85
N HIS A 667 -13.06 -21.01 -17.55
CA HIS A 667 -12.79 -20.04 -16.47
C HIS A 667 -13.60 -18.73 -16.52
N GLY A 668 -14.76 -18.72 -17.20
CA GLY A 668 -15.69 -17.58 -17.21
C GLY A 668 -15.77 -16.84 -18.54
N ALA A 669 -16.57 -15.77 -18.58
CA ALA A 669 -16.71 -14.91 -19.75
C ALA A 669 -15.63 -13.81 -19.77
N CYS A 670 -15.26 -13.29 -20.94
CA CYS A 670 -14.34 -12.15 -21.00
C CYS A 670 -14.93 -10.92 -20.27
N ALA A 671 -16.24 -10.73 -20.36
CA ALA A 671 -17.00 -9.66 -19.69
C ALA A 671 -16.96 -9.70 -18.14
N THR A 672 -16.53 -10.82 -17.56
CA THR A 672 -16.43 -10.98 -16.10
C THR A 672 -15.01 -10.76 -15.55
N CYS A 673 -14.06 -10.39 -16.42
CA CYS A 673 -12.76 -9.83 -16.04
C CYS A 673 -12.56 -8.40 -16.59
N HIS A 674 -13.22 -8.06 -17.69
CA HIS A 674 -13.12 -6.78 -18.39
C HIS A 674 -14.35 -5.88 -18.16
N VAL A 675 -14.36 -4.71 -18.78
CA VAL A 675 -15.60 -3.92 -18.92
C VAL A 675 -16.58 -4.71 -19.79
N PRO A 676 -17.85 -4.94 -19.38
CA PRO A 676 -18.78 -5.87 -20.04
C PRO A 676 -19.11 -5.66 -21.53
N ASP A 677 -18.67 -4.56 -22.15
CA ASP A 677 -18.80 -4.28 -23.60
C ASP A 677 -17.46 -4.20 -24.33
N ALA A 678 -16.37 -4.66 -23.70
CA ALA A 678 -14.99 -4.63 -24.20
C ALA A 678 -14.44 -3.21 -24.50
N PHE A 679 -15.03 -2.17 -23.91
CA PHE A 679 -14.61 -0.79 -24.17
C PHE A 679 -13.16 -0.50 -23.74
N ASP A 680 -12.70 -1.13 -22.65
CA ASP A 680 -11.30 -1.05 -22.22
C ASP A 680 -10.33 -1.60 -23.28
N LEU A 681 -10.65 -2.74 -23.91
CA LEU A 681 -9.86 -3.32 -25.01
C LEU A 681 -9.97 -2.52 -26.32
N ALA A 682 -11.06 -1.77 -26.49
CA ALA A 682 -11.19 -0.84 -27.62
C ALA A 682 -10.24 0.35 -27.48
N VAL A 683 -10.11 0.88 -26.27
CA VAL A 683 -9.26 2.04 -25.95
C VAL A 683 -7.78 1.65 -25.81
N ILE A 684 -7.48 0.54 -25.12
CA ILE A 684 -6.14 -0.01 -25.00
C ILE A 684 -5.89 -0.84 -26.24
N GLY A 685 -5.11 -0.30 -27.18
CA GLY A 685 -5.00 -0.76 -28.55
C GLY A 685 -4.26 -2.06 -28.73
N TYR A 686 -4.66 -3.14 -28.07
CA TYR A 686 -4.16 -4.49 -28.31
C TYR A 686 -4.33 -4.86 -29.79
N SER A 687 -3.35 -5.59 -30.31
CA SER A 687 -3.38 -6.13 -31.67
C SER A 687 -4.49 -7.17 -31.81
N ASP A 688 -5.02 -7.32 -33.02
CA ASP A 688 -6.05 -8.34 -33.31
C ASP A 688 -5.53 -9.75 -33.01
N GLU A 689 -4.24 -9.98 -33.22
CA GLU A 689 -3.59 -11.26 -32.93
C GLU A 689 -3.53 -11.55 -31.43
N ASP A 690 -3.20 -10.54 -30.61
CA ASP A 690 -3.20 -10.71 -29.15
C ASP A 690 -4.60 -10.93 -28.61
N ILE A 691 -5.59 -10.15 -29.08
CA ILE A 691 -7.00 -10.32 -28.71
C ILE A 691 -7.46 -11.72 -29.07
N ARG A 692 -7.23 -12.16 -30.32
CA ARG A 692 -7.63 -13.50 -30.78
C ARG A 692 -6.98 -14.58 -29.95
N ARG A 693 -5.65 -14.52 -29.78
CA ARG A 693 -4.89 -15.54 -29.03
C ARG A 693 -5.41 -15.69 -27.61
N ARG A 694 -5.62 -14.58 -26.89
CA ARG A 694 -6.14 -14.65 -25.51
C ARG A 694 -7.59 -15.09 -25.47
N ALA A 695 -8.44 -14.64 -26.40
CA ALA A 695 -9.83 -15.10 -26.47
C ALA A 695 -9.94 -16.62 -26.72
N LEU A 696 -9.05 -17.20 -27.52
CA LEU A 696 -9.02 -18.64 -27.81
C LEU A 696 -8.73 -19.53 -26.60
N GLU A 697 -8.20 -18.98 -25.51
CA GLU A 697 -8.05 -19.70 -24.24
C GLU A 697 -9.42 -19.96 -23.57
N HIS A 698 -10.46 -19.20 -23.96
CA HIS A 698 -11.77 -19.20 -23.32
C HIS A 698 -12.91 -19.63 -24.26
N VAL A 699 -12.90 -19.17 -25.52
CA VAL A 699 -14.02 -19.32 -26.46
C VAL A 699 -13.59 -19.95 -27.78
N SER A 700 -14.56 -20.33 -28.62
CA SER A 700 -14.28 -20.90 -29.95
C SER A 700 -13.67 -19.86 -30.91
N GLU A 701 -12.98 -20.31 -31.95
CA GLU A 701 -12.43 -19.44 -33.02
C GLU A 701 -13.48 -18.48 -33.60
N THR A 702 -14.72 -18.94 -33.80
CA THR A 702 -15.79 -18.09 -34.34
C THR A 702 -16.17 -16.98 -33.36
N GLN A 703 -16.17 -17.27 -32.06
CA GLN A 703 -16.43 -16.28 -31.02
C GLN A 703 -15.24 -15.33 -30.84
N ALA A 704 -14.01 -15.84 -30.88
CA ALA A 704 -12.80 -15.01 -30.83
C ALA A 704 -12.77 -13.98 -31.96
N GLU A 705 -13.11 -14.37 -33.19
CA GLU A 705 -13.27 -13.45 -34.32
C GLU A 705 -14.41 -12.44 -34.11
N ALA A 706 -15.53 -12.87 -33.52
CA ALA A 706 -16.62 -11.95 -33.18
C ALA A 706 -16.19 -10.91 -32.13
N ILE A 707 -15.32 -11.29 -31.18
CA ILE A 707 -14.74 -10.38 -30.17
C ILE A 707 -13.79 -9.37 -30.81
N VAL A 708 -12.90 -9.78 -31.73
CA VAL A 708 -12.06 -8.84 -32.49
C VAL A 708 -12.93 -7.82 -33.23
N ARG A 709 -14.01 -8.29 -33.87
CA ARG A 709 -14.97 -7.42 -34.56
C ARG A 709 -15.74 -6.50 -33.61
N LEU A 710 -16.07 -6.95 -32.40
CA LEU A 710 -16.66 -6.10 -31.35
C LEU A 710 -15.75 -4.92 -31.03
N ILE A 711 -14.46 -5.18 -30.83
CA ILE A 711 -13.46 -4.17 -30.48
C ILE A 711 -13.33 -3.14 -31.61
N HIS A 712 -13.33 -3.56 -32.87
CA HIS A 712 -13.39 -2.64 -34.01
C HIS A 712 -14.70 -1.84 -34.08
N ALA A 713 -15.83 -2.48 -33.78
CA ALA A 713 -17.12 -1.81 -33.72
C ALA A 713 -17.16 -0.75 -32.61
N GLN A 714 -16.56 -1.02 -31.45
CA GLN A 714 -16.41 -0.07 -30.35
C GLN A 714 -15.50 1.10 -30.74
N ARG A 715 -14.33 0.82 -31.37
CA ARG A 715 -13.43 1.87 -31.90
C ARG A 715 -14.15 2.78 -32.89
N GLN A 716 -14.98 2.22 -33.78
CA GLN A 716 -15.78 2.99 -34.73
C GLN A 716 -16.89 3.79 -34.04
N SER A 717 -17.67 3.17 -33.16
CA SER A 717 -18.84 3.79 -32.51
C SER A 717 -18.46 4.95 -31.60
N HIS A 718 -17.26 4.91 -31.01
CA HIS A 718 -16.73 5.95 -30.13
C HIS A 718 -15.65 6.83 -30.77
N GLU A 719 -15.47 6.70 -32.08
CA GLU A 719 -14.48 7.45 -32.88
C GLU A 719 -13.06 7.44 -32.27
N LEU A 720 -12.58 6.26 -31.85
CA LEU A 720 -11.28 6.10 -31.17
C LEU A 720 -10.11 6.18 -32.16
N ARG A 721 -9.67 7.41 -32.46
CA ARG A 721 -8.56 7.70 -33.40
C ARG A 721 -7.16 7.55 -32.80
N ARG A 722 -7.04 7.61 -31.46
CA ARG A 722 -5.77 7.47 -30.73
C ARG A 722 -5.95 6.39 -29.67
N LEU A 723 -5.25 5.27 -29.81
CA LEU A 723 -5.34 4.13 -28.90
C LEU A 723 -4.18 4.16 -27.90
N LEU A 724 -4.43 3.71 -26.68
CA LEU A 724 -3.40 3.58 -25.64
C LEU A 724 -2.53 2.36 -25.93
N HIS A 725 -1.24 2.49 -25.70
CA HIS A 725 -0.29 1.44 -26.03
C HIS A 725 -0.29 0.32 -24.97
N PRO A 726 -0.56 -0.95 -25.31
CA PRO A 726 -0.72 -2.04 -24.34
C PRO A 726 0.44 -2.23 -23.36
N ALA A 727 1.68 -2.12 -23.83
CA ALA A 727 2.86 -2.33 -22.98
C ALA A 727 3.32 -1.09 -22.19
N ARG A 728 2.81 0.11 -22.51
CA ARG A 728 3.29 1.39 -21.97
C ARG A 728 2.24 2.06 -21.10
N PHE A 729 0.98 1.95 -21.47
CA PHE A 729 -0.13 2.44 -20.66
C PHE A 729 -0.24 1.66 -19.35
N ARG A 730 -0.34 2.42 -18.26
CA ARG A 730 -0.54 1.93 -16.90
C ARG A 730 -1.66 2.79 -16.31
N PRO A 731 -2.81 2.22 -15.95
CA PRO A 731 -3.91 3.01 -15.41
C PRO A 731 -3.44 3.82 -14.20
N LEU A 732 -3.88 5.09 -14.16
CA LEU A 732 -3.55 6.05 -13.11
C LEU A 732 -2.06 6.34 -12.91
N GLN A 733 -1.15 5.86 -13.78
CA GLN A 733 0.27 6.17 -13.64
C GLN A 733 0.48 7.69 -13.61
N PRO A 734 1.01 8.24 -12.50
CA PRO A 734 1.14 9.68 -12.37
C PRO A 734 2.09 10.27 -13.39
N GLY A 735 1.63 11.34 -14.03
CA GLY A 735 2.31 11.96 -15.16
C GLY A 735 2.46 11.04 -16.39
N PHE A 736 1.60 10.02 -16.50
CA PHE A 736 1.47 9.04 -17.60
C PHE A 736 2.62 8.05 -17.78
N SER A 737 3.84 8.41 -17.38
CA SER A 737 5.00 7.53 -17.45
C SER A 737 5.86 7.66 -16.18
N PRO A 738 6.40 6.54 -15.67
CA PRO A 738 7.32 6.59 -14.54
C PRO A 738 8.57 7.40 -14.89
N LEU A 739 9.21 7.96 -13.86
CA LEU A 739 10.52 8.59 -14.00
C LEU A 739 11.58 7.55 -14.42
N PRO A 740 12.59 7.98 -15.21
CA PRO A 740 13.61 7.07 -15.73
C PRO A 740 14.48 6.51 -14.61
N GLY A 741 15.05 5.32 -14.85
CA GLY A 741 15.98 4.68 -13.92
C GLY A 741 15.88 3.16 -14.00
N LEU A 742 17.03 2.50 -14.03
CA LEU A 742 17.10 1.03 -14.09
C LEU A 742 16.70 0.45 -12.73
N THR A 743 17.13 1.02 -11.61
CA THR A 743 16.78 0.50 -10.29
C THR A 743 15.72 1.38 -9.59
N PRO A 744 15.07 0.91 -8.52
CA PRO A 744 14.20 1.72 -7.67
C PRO A 744 14.95 2.92 -7.12
N GLN A 745 16.22 2.74 -6.77
CA GLN A 745 17.10 3.80 -6.26
C GLN A 745 17.34 4.87 -7.32
N ASP A 746 17.59 4.48 -8.58
CA ASP A 746 17.74 5.45 -9.68
C ASP A 746 16.47 6.26 -9.88
N ARG A 747 15.29 5.60 -9.84
CA ARG A 747 13.99 6.26 -10.01
C ARG A 747 13.62 7.14 -8.81
N ASP A 748 14.01 6.74 -7.60
CA ASP A 748 13.85 7.55 -6.38
C ASP A 748 14.75 8.79 -6.40
N LEU A 749 15.98 8.65 -6.89
CA LEU A 749 16.86 9.79 -7.13
C LEU A 749 16.28 10.72 -8.21
N ALA A 750 15.84 10.17 -9.34
CA ALA A 750 15.20 10.95 -10.40
C ALA A 750 13.96 11.71 -9.89
N PHE A 751 13.21 11.12 -8.96
CA PHE A 751 12.07 11.79 -8.31
C PHE A 751 12.50 12.98 -7.45
N LEU A 752 13.52 12.82 -6.60
CA LEU A 752 14.05 13.92 -5.80
C LEU A 752 14.63 15.05 -6.67
N GLU A 753 15.29 14.72 -7.78
CA GLU A 753 15.79 15.69 -8.75
C GLU A 753 14.65 16.39 -9.49
N TYR A 754 13.62 15.65 -9.91
CA TYR A 754 12.41 16.19 -10.52
C TYR A 754 11.69 17.19 -9.59
N LEU A 755 11.54 16.85 -8.31
CA LEU A 755 10.97 17.76 -7.31
C LEU A 755 11.80 19.05 -7.15
N ARG A 756 13.13 18.94 -7.25
CA ARG A 756 14.05 20.09 -7.14
C ARG A 756 14.03 20.97 -8.39
N ASP A 757 14.20 20.36 -9.56
CA ASP A 757 14.58 21.08 -10.79
C ASP A 757 13.37 21.44 -11.65
N GLU A 758 12.35 20.57 -11.72
CA GLU A 758 11.18 20.79 -12.56
C GLU A 758 9.99 21.32 -11.77
N VAL A 759 9.71 20.74 -10.60
CA VAL A 759 8.63 21.23 -9.72
C VAL A 759 9.07 22.48 -8.97
N GLY A 760 10.35 22.59 -8.61
CA GLY A 760 10.87 23.70 -7.81
C GLY A 760 10.32 23.72 -6.38
N LEU A 761 10.02 22.54 -5.81
CA LEU A 761 9.40 22.40 -4.50
C LEU A 761 10.30 22.99 -3.42
N LEU A 762 9.79 23.98 -2.68
CA LEU A 762 10.57 24.76 -1.71
C LEU A 762 11.20 23.89 -0.62
N LEU A 763 10.54 22.80 -0.26
CA LEU A 763 11.04 21.81 0.69
C LEU A 763 12.34 21.13 0.24
N VAL A 764 12.68 21.15 -1.05
CA VAL A 764 13.92 20.58 -1.59
C VAL A 764 14.90 21.67 -2.05
N THR A 765 14.40 22.82 -2.51
CA THR A 765 15.21 23.87 -3.16
C THR A 765 15.78 24.93 -2.20
N ASP A 766 15.09 25.27 -1.12
CA ASP A 766 15.53 26.29 -0.15
C ASP A 766 15.38 25.80 1.30
N ARG A 767 15.76 26.60 2.30
CA ARG A 767 15.49 26.34 3.72
C ARG A 767 14.16 26.99 4.11
N ILE A 768 13.34 26.27 4.87
CA ILE A 768 12.17 26.84 5.54
C ILE A 768 12.61 27.53 6.84
N ASP A 769 12.78 28.84 6.79
CA ASP A 769 13.27 29.68 7.90
C ASP A 769 12.32 30.84 8.23
N SER A 770 11.08 30.79 7.73
CA SER A 770 10.04 31.77 8.04
C SER A 770 8.65 31.19 7.86
N ARG A 771 7.67 31.84 8.49
CA ARG A 771 6.23 31.55 8.31
C ARG A 771 5.79 31.68 6.85
N GLU A 772 6.27 32.71 6.15
CA GLU A 772 5.94 32.96 4.74
C GLU A 772 6.38 31.80 3.84
N LYS A 773 7.61 31.29 4.04
CA LYS A 773 8.10 30.13 3.30
C LYS A 773 7.35 28.85 3.67
N ALA A 774 6.96 28.67 4.92
CA ALA A 774 6.19 27.51 5.35
C ALA A 774 4.79 27.48 4.69
N LEU A 775 4.08 28.62 4.68
CA LEU A 775 2.81 28.79 3.98
C LEU A 775 2.95 28.57 2.47
N GLN A 776 4.02 29.09 1.86
CA GLN A 776 4.30 28.85 0.45
C GLN A 776 4.57 27.36 0.16
N ALA A 777 5.32 26.68 1.02
CA ALA A 777 5.60 25.25 0.86
C ALA A 777 4.34 24.40 1.02
N GLU A 778 3.46 24.72 1.97
CA GLU A 778 2.15 24.10 2.12
C GLU A 778 1.30 24.32 0.88
N GLN A 779 1.18 25.56 0.40
CA GLN A 779 0.43 25.88 -0.80
C GLN A 779 0.95 25.10 -2.01
N GLN A 780 2.27 25.03 -2.20
CA GLN A 780 2.88 24.21 -3.25
C GLN A 780 2.47 22.75 -3.12
N LEU A 781 2.52 22.17 -1.91
CA LEU A 781 2.10 20.80 -1.69
C LEU A 781 0.62 20.61 -2.06
N LEU A 782 -0.29 21.46 -1.59
CA LEU A 782 -1.73 21.35 -1.86
C LEU A 782 -2.07 21.53 -3.35
N GLU A 783 -1.36 22.41 -4.06
CA GLU A 783 -1.56 22.66 -5.50
C GLU A 783 -1.01 21.54 -6.41
N LEU A 784 -0.17 20.64 -5.89
CA LEU A 784 0.31 19.49 -6.66
C LEU A 784 -0.84 18.52 -6.98
N ASP A 785 -1.19 18.46 -8.27
CA ASP A 785 -2.02 17.41 -8.85
C ASP A 785 -1.25 16.09 -8.89
N LEU A 786 -1.60 15.17 -7.99
CA LEU A 786 -0.96 13.86 -7.87
C LEU A 786 -1.15 12.98 -9.10
N HIS A 787 -2.15 13.24 -9.96
CA HIS A 787 -2.30 12.51 -11.22
C HIS A 787 -1.30 12.97 -12.29
N ARG A 788 -0.77 14.19 -12.17
CA ARG A 788 0.18 14.78 -13.14
C ARG A 788 1.61 14.80 -12.64
N LEU A 789 1.83 14.72 -11.34
CA LEU A 789 3.15 14.63 -10.73
C LEU A 789 3.83 13.32 -11.15
N ARG A 790 4.91 13.39 -11.95
CA ARG A 790 5.66 12.18 -12.32
C ARG A 790 6.36 11.59 -11.10
N ILE A 791 6.31 10.27 -10.98
CA ILE A 791 6.91 9.51 -9.86
C ILE A 791 7.78 8.37 -10.38
N GLY A 792 8.69 7.88 -9.52
CA GLY A 792 9.53 6.72 -9.83
C GLY A 792 8.83 5.37 -9.65
N VAL A 793 7.76 5.32 -8.85
CA VAL A 793 6.94 4.11 -8.67
C VAL A 793 6.19 3.80 -9.96
N ARG A 794 6.30 2.54 -10.40
CA ARG A 794 5.59 2.02 -11.57
C ARG A 794 4.29 1.38 -11.10
N LEU A 795 3.15 1.91 -11.54
CA LEU A 795 1.85 1.26 -11.29
C LEU A 795 1.69 0.07 -12.23
N ASP A 796 0.79 -0.86 -11.93
CA ASP A 796 0.61 -2.08 -12.71
C ASP A 796 0.04 -1.80 -14.12
N ARG A 797 0.35 -2.68 -15.08
CA ARG A 797 -0.24 -2.59 -16.42
C ARG A 797 -1.68 -3.11 -16.40
N TRP A 798 -2.43 -2.79 -17.46
CA TRP A 798 -3.77 -3.35 -17.64
C TRP A 798 -3.74 -4.88 -17.59
N SER A 799 -2.88 -5.48 -18.42
CA SER A 799 -2.59 -6.90 -18.39
C SER A 799 -1.11 -7.19 -18.60
N GLU A 800 -0.62 -8.20 -17.90
CA GLU A 800 0.69 -8.84 -18.11
C GLU A 800 0.52 -10.05 -19.06
N ASP A 801 1.53 -10.31 -19.89
CA ASP A 801 1.44 -11.30 -20.97
C ASP A 801 2.82 -11.84 -21.37
N GLU A 802 3.13 -13.03 -20.86
CA GLU A 802 4.44 -13.68 -21.01
C GLU A 802 4.83 -13.90 -22.49
N PHE A 803 3.86 -13.93 -23.41
CA PHE A 803 4.10 -14.05 -24.84
C PHE A 803 5.01 -12.92 -25.38
N HIS A 804 4.92 -11.73 -24.80
CA HIS A 804 5.72 -10.55 -25.18
C HIS A 804 7.06 -10.45 -24.41
N GLY A 805 7.47 -11.54 -23.75
CA GLY A 805 8.78 -11.71 -23.11
C GLY A 805 8.87 -11.21 -21.67
N LEU A 806 10.08 -11.24 -21.11
CA LEU A 806 10.38 -10.99 -19.69
C LEU A 806 9.86 -9.64 -19.16
N SER A 807 9.80 -8.62 -20.02
CA SER A 807 9.27 -7.30 -19.65
C SER A 807 7.76 -7.29 -19.36
N HIS A 808 7.06 -8.37 -19.70
CA HIS A 808 5.64 -8.63 -19.46
C HIS A 808 5.40 -9.80 -18.48
N MET A 809 6.44 -10.27 -17.79
CA MET A 809 6.34 -11.25 -16.72
C MET A 809 6.42 -10.52 -15.37
N GLY A 810 5.62 -9.47 -15.17
CA GLY A 810 5.66 -8.68 -13.95
C GLY A 810 6.93 -7.82 -13.80
N GLN A 811 6.98 -7.07 -12.69
CA GLN A 811 8.05 -6.12 -12.43
C GLN A 811 9.03 -6.73 -11.43
N ASP A 812 10.31 -6.86 -11.76
CA ASP A 812 11.33 -6.94 -10.72
C ASP A 812 11.64 -5.50 -10.27
N PRO A 813 11.49 -5.17 -8.97
CA PRO A 813 11.85 -3.85 -8.52
C PRO A 813 13.36 -3.70 -8.63
N LEU A 814 14.19 -4.68 -8.28
CA LEU A 814 15.66 -4.58 -8.30
C LEU A 814 16.26 -4.54 -9.72
N ASP A 815 15.52 -5.01 -10.71
CA ASP A 815 15.88 -4.90 -12.12
C ASP A 815 14.78 -4.22 -12.96
N GLY A 816 14.97 -2.93 -13.22
CA GLY A 816 14.11 -2.16 -14.13
C GLY A 816 14.59 -2.11 -15.56
N SER A 817 15.55 -2.96 -15.97
CA SER A 817 15.81 -3.18 -17.40
C SER A 817 14.63 -3.85 -18.11
N GLY A 818 13.74 -4.50 -17.34
CA GLY A 818 12.66 -5.32 -17.89
C GLY A 818 13.18 -6.60 -18.56
N LEU A 819 14.45 -6.95 -18.33
CA LEU A 819 15.07 -8.18 -18.83
C LEU A 819 14.97 -9.31 -17.80
N SER A 820 14.70 -9.02 -16.52
CA SER A 820 14.23 -10.02 -15.57
C SER A 820 12.78 -9.75 -15.16
N GLY A 821 12.03 -10.84 -15.01
CA GLY A 821 10.63 -10.85 -14.65
C GLY A 821 10.33 -12.02 -13.70
N GLN A 822 9.17 -11.95 -13.08
CA GLN A 822 8.56 -12.98 -12.24
C GLN A 822 7.61 -13.82 -13.11
N VAL A 823 7.88 -15.12 -13.22
CA VAL A 823 7.01 -16.01 -14.00
C VAL A 823 5.67 -16.13 -13.28
N GLY A 824 4.55 -16.03 -14.02
CA GLY A 824 3.20 -16.08 -13.46
C GLY A 824 2.89 -14.89 -12.56
N SER A 825 3.20 -13.67 -13.01
CA SER A 825 2.92 -12.48 -12.22
C SER A 825 1.44 -12.11 -12.25
N VAL A 826 0.83 -11.95 -11.07
CA VAL A 826 -0.54 -11.42 -10.92
C VAL A 826 -0.56 -9.90 -10.63
N ALA A 827 0.59 -9.22 -10.83
CA ALA A 827 0.75 -7.77 -10.71
C ALA A 827 0.22 -7.02 -11.94
N GLU A 828 -1.08 -7.18 -12.20
CA GLU A 828 -1.83 -6.55 -13.28
C GLU A 828 -3.19 -6.02 -12.79
N TRP A 829 -3.90 -5.22 -13.59
CA TRP A 829 -5.23 -4.72 -13.21
C TRP A 829 -6.34 -5.75 -13.36
N LEU A 830 -6.28 -6.59 -14.40
CA LEU A 830 -7.32 -7.58 -14.63
C LEU A 830 -7.36 -8.64 -13.51
N PRO A 831 -8.56 -9.06 -13.09
CA PRO A 831 -8.69 -10.18 -12.17
C PRO A 831 -8.27 -11.48 -12.86
N ASN A 832 -7.54 -12.33 -12.13
CA ASN A 832 -7.15 -13.66 -12.59
C ASN A 832 -8.18 -14.75 -12.25
N MET A 833 -9.27 -14.37 -11.56
CA MET A 833 -10.46 -15.19 -11.35
C MET A 833 -11.67 -14.38 -11.81
N ALA A 834 -12.47 -14.95 -12.70
CA ALA A 834 -13.70 -14.34 -13.17
C ALA A 834 -14.77 -14.28 -12.07
N ILE A 835 -15.51 -13.17 -12.05
CA ILE A 835 -16.81 -13.14 -11.36
C ILE A 835 -17.85 -13.93 -12.17
N ARG A 836 -18.96 -14.30 -11.54
CA ARG A 836 -20.15 -14.88 -12.17
C ARG A 836 -21.38 -14.12 -11.69
N PRO A 837 -22.09 -13.39 -12.56
CA PRO A 837 -23.35 -12.78 -12.19
C PRO A 837 -24.39 -13.83 -11.77
N ASP A 838 -25.11 -13.59 -10.69
CA ASP A 838 -26.18 -14.49 -10.23
C ASP A 838 -27.39 -14.47 -11.18
N HIS A 839 -27.66 -13.30 -11.76
CA HIS A 839 -28.69 -13.06 -12.77
C HIS A 839 -28.10 -12.36 -14.00
N GLU A 840 -27.43 -13.13 -14.85
CA GLU A 840 -26.66 -12.66 -16.00
C GLU A 840 -27.41 -11.65 -16.90
N SER A 841 -28.68 -11.94 -17.22
CA SER A 841 -29.49 -11.05 -18.07
C SER A 841 -29.78 -9.69 -17.44
N ASP A 842 -30.02 -9.66 -16.13
CA ASP A 842 -30.31 -8.42 -15.41
C ASP A 842 -29.02 -7.61 -15.24
N PHE A 843 -27.94 -8.26 -14.82
CA PHE A 843 -26.62 -7.64 -14.67
C PHE A 843 -26.14 -6.95 -15.95
N TYR A 844 -26.22 -7.63 -17.10
CA TYR A 844 -25.81 -7.02 -18.37
C TYR A 844 -26.79 -5.97 -18.88
N ARG A 845 -28.10 -6.09 -18.62
CA ARG A 845 -29.07 -5.04 -18.94
C ARG A 845 -28.76 -3.76 -18.16
N ASP A 846 -28.45 -3.88 -16.88
CA ASP A 846 -28.18 -2.75 -16.01
C ASP A 846 -26.86 -2.07 -16.42
N PHE A 847 -25.83 -2.86 -16.76
CA PHE A 847 -24.63 -2.34 -17.42
C PHE A 847 -24.92 -1.64 -18.74
N ASP A 848 -25.70 -2.25 -19.64
CA ASP A 848 -26.00 -1.68 -20.96
C ASP A 848 -26.80 -0.37 -20.86
N THR A 849 -27.66 -0.25 -19.84
CA THR A 849 -28.39 0.98 -19.51
C THR A 849 -27.41 2.07 -19.11
N TYR A 850 -26.46 1.77 -18.21
CA TYR A 850 -25.37 2.68 -17.87
C TYR A 850 -24.53 3.06 -19.09
N ALA A 851 -24.10 2.09 -19.90
CA ALA A 851 -23.16 2.34 -21.00
C ALA A 851 -23.72 3.27 -22.09
N GLN A 852 -25.06 3.30 -22.25
CA GLN A 852 -25.75 4.21 -23.16
C GLN A 852 -25.71 5.68 -22.68
N ASN A 853 -25.76 5.90 -21.37
CA ASN A 853 -25.68 7.24 -20.77
C ASN A 853 -24.74 7.22 -19.55
N PRO A 854 -23.41 7.24 -19.75
CA PRO A 854 -22.44 6.89 -18.73
C PRO A 854 -22.16 8.02 -17.73
N THR A 855 -23.18 8.55 -17.05
CA THR A 855 -23.01 9.53 -15.97
C THR A 855 -22.42 8.89 -14.72
N ASP A 856 -21.83 9.67 -13.81
CA ASP A 856 -21.33 9.16 -12.52
C ASP A 856 -22.47 8.48 -11.72
N VAL A 857 -23.68 9.04 -11.75
CA VAL A 857 -24.88 8.46 -11.09
C VAL A 857 -25.21 7.09 -11.67
N ALA A 858 -25.39 6.99 -12.99
CA ALA A 858 -25.72 5.72 -13.64
C ALA A 858 -24.62 4.67 -13.44
N PHE A 859 -23.35 5.11 -13.39
CA PHE A 859 -22.23 4.24 -13.08
C PHE A 859 -22.32 3.67 -11.67
N TRP A 860 -22.57 4.50 -10.65
CA TRP A 860 -22.66 4.02 -9.27
C TRP A 860 -23.86 3.10 -9.04
N THR A 861 -25.00 3.35 -9.69
CA THR A 861 -26.15 2.43 -9.66
C THR A 861 -25.79 1.02 -10.14
N PHE A 862 -24.99 0.90 -11.21
CA PHE A 862 -24.48 -0.40 -11.67
C PHE A 862 -23.39 -0.95 -10.73
N TYR A 863 -22.43 -0.10 -10.34
CA TYR A 863 -21.25 -0.50 -9.57
C TYR A 863 -21.61 -1.10 -8.20
N ASP A 864 -22.53 -0.47 -7.47
CA ASP A 864 -22.88 -0.87 -6.10
C ASP A 864 -23.51 -2.27 -6.04
N GLN A 865 -24.09 -2.74 -7.15
CA GLN A 865 -24.69 -4.07 -7.23
C GLN A 865 -23.66 -5.18 -7.42
N ILE A 866 -22.44 -4.87 -7.90
CA ILE A 866 -21.42 -5.88 -8.27
C ILE A 866 -21.11 -6.81 -7.09
N GLY A 867 -20.92 -6.26 -5.90
CA GLY A 867 -20.54 -7.06 -4.72
C GLY A 867 -21.62 -8.07 -4.31
N ALA A 868 -22.89 -7.68 -4.41
CA ALA A 868 -24.03 -8.49 -3.96
C ALA A 868 -24.62 -9.39 -5.06
N ALA A 869 -24.45 -9.04 -6.33
CA ALA A 869 -25.06 -9.73 -7.48
C ALA A 869 -24.09 -10.68 -8.21
N THR A 870 -22.89 -10.91 -7.65
CA THR A 870 -21.87 -11.73 -8.29
C THR A 870 -21.21 -12.70 -7.32
N GLY A 871 -20.98 -13.93 -7.77
CA GLY A 871 -20.19 -14.95 -7.09
C GLY A 871 -18.92 -15.29 -7.87
N SER A 872 -18.19 -16.31 -7.42
CA SER A 872 -17.06 -16.84 -8.17
C SER A 872 -17.54 -17.76 -9.29
N GLU A 873 -16.95 -17.61 -10.48
CA GLU A 873 -17.13 -18.59 -11.56
C GLU A 873 -16.61 -19.96 -11.12
N GLU A 874 -15.42 -19.96 -10.52
CA GLU A 874 -14.77 -21.14 -10.00
C GLU A 874 -15.32 -21.59 -8.65
N HIS A 875 -15.24 -22.88 -8.36
CA HIS A 875 -15.62 -23.40 -7.05
C HIS A 875 -14.60 -22.96 -5.99
N VAL A 876 -15.09 -22.19 -5.01
CA VAL A 876 -14.29 -21.69 -3.89
C VAL A 876 -14.65 -22.49 -2.64
N ALA A 877 -13.73 -23.35 -2.17
CA ALA A 877 -14.00 -24.27 -1.07
C ALA A 877 -13.30 -23.87 0.23
N SER A 878 -12.10 -23.32 0.13
CA SER A 878 -11.26 -22.95 1.27
C SER A 878 -11.36 -21.45 1.60
N GLU A 879 -11.08 -21.09 2.85
CA GLU A 879 -11.02 -19.68 3.27
C GLU A 879 -9.94 -18.89 2.50
N SER A 880 -8.84 -19.54 2.08
CA SER A 880 -7.83 -18.89 1.26
C SER A 880 -8.30 -18.59 -0.16
N GLU A 881 -9.08 -19.48 -0.76
CA GLU A 881 -9.68 -19.24 -2.08
C GLU A 881 -10.79 -18.18 -1.99
N LYS A 882 -11.53 -18.10 -0.87
CA LYS A 882 -12.50 -17.02 -0.64
C LYS A 882 -11.83 -15.66 -0.61
N ARG A 883 -10.71 -15.54 0.09
CA ARG A 883 -9.90 -14.31 0.12
C ARG A 883 -9.31 -13.97 -1.25
N ALA A 884 -8.85 -14.97 -1.99
CA ALA A 884 -8.39 -14.77 -3.36
C ALA A 884 -9.52 -14.24 -4.24
N PHE A 885 -10.73 -14.81 -4.12
CA PHE A 885 -11.89 -14.32 -4.86
C PHE A 885 -12.33 -12.92 -4.44
N GLU A 886 -12.38 -12.59 -3.15
CA GLU A 886 -12.67 -11.22 -2.67
C GLU A 886 -11.69 -10.21 -3.29
N TRP A 887 -10.41 -10.56 -3.35
CA TRP A 887 -9.40 -9.74 -3.99
C TRP A 887 -9.65 -9.56 -5.49
N MET A 888 -9.99 -10.63 -6.22
CA MET A 888 -10.29 -10.57 -7.65
C MET A 888 -11.59 -9.80 -7.94
N GLN A 889 -12.64 -9.95 -7.12
CA GLN A 889 -13.86 -9.16 -7.22
C GLN A 889 -13.58 -7.66 -7.01
N THR A 890 -12.70 -7.34 -6.05
CA THR A 890 -12.26 -5.95 -5.81
C THR A 890 -11.45 -5.40 -7.00
N LYS A 891 -10.59 -6.22 -7.64
CA LYS A 891 -9.91 -5.85 -8.89
C LYS A 891 -10.91 -5.61 -10.03
N TYR A 892 -11.94 -6.44 -10.16
CA TYR A 892 -13.01 -6.25 -11.15
C TYR A 892 -13.75 -4.91 -10.93
N GLN A 893 -14.09 -4.58 -9.69
CA GLN A 893 -14.66 -3.27 -9.33
C GLN A 893 -13.71 -2.12 -9.76
N ALA A 894 -12.41 -2.25 -9.50
CA ALA A 894 -11.42 -1.26 -9.93
C ALA A 894 -11.36 -1.11 -11.46
N VAL A 895 -11.48 -2.22 -12.21
CA VAL A 895 -11.59 -2.23 -13.68
C VAL A 895 -12.82 -1.46 -14.14
N GLN A 896 -13.98 -1.60 -13.48
CA GLN A 896 -15.19 -0.85 -13.83
C GLN A 896 -15.01 0.66 -13.62
N VAL A 897 -14.38 1.08 -12.51
CA VAL A 897 -14.07 2.50 -12.25
C VAL A 897 -13.16 3.08 -13.33
N VAL A 898 -12.06 2.40 -13.66
CA VAL A 898 -11.16 2.88 -14.72
C VAL A 898 -11.85 2.84 -16.08
N GLY A 899 -12.68 1.83 -16.35
CA GLY A 899 -13.50 1.76 -17.56
C GLY A 899 -14.41 2.96 -17.73
N HIS A 900 -15.06 3.40 -16.64
CA HIS A 900 -15.86 4.62 -16.61
C HIS A 900 -15.00 5.86 -16.89
N MET A 901 -13.86 6.00 -16.22
CA MET A 901 -12.92 7.12 -16.43
C MET A 901 -12.41 7.19 -17.89
N LEU A 902 -12.11 6.04 -18.51
CA LEU A 902 -11.71 5.97 -19.92
C LEU A 902 -12.86 6.38 -20.85
N ARG A 903 -14.09 5.97 -20.55
CA ARG A 903 -15.30 6.33 -21.32
C ARG A 903 -15.57 7.84 -21.26
N GLN A 904 -15.40 8.42 -20.07
CA GLN A 904 -15.46 9.87 -19.82
C GLN A 904 -14.21 10.63 -20.28
N ARG A 905 -13.17 9.94 -20.74
CA ARG A 905 -11.87 10.50 -21.14
C ARG A 905 -11.31 11.42 -20.06
N THR A 906 -11.36 11.02 -18.80
CA THR A 906 -10.94 11.85 -17.66
C THR A 906 -10.00 11.09 -16.73
N LEU A 907 -9.20 11.84 -15.96
CA LEU A 907 -8.41 11.33 -14.82
C LEU A 907 -9.15 11.56 -13.49
N ARG A 908 -10.26 12.32 -13.53
CA ARG A 908 -11.11 12.55 -12.36
C ARG A 908 -11.75 11.24 -11.93
N TYR A 909 -11.57 10.89 -10.67
CA TYR A 909 -12.32 9.81 -10.04
C TYR A 909 -13.83 10.13 -10.08
N PRO A 910 -14.73 9.17 -10.36
CA PRO A 910 -16.17 9.44 -10.36
C PRO A 910 -16.60 9.98 -8.99
N ASP A 911 -17.50 10.95 -8.96
CA ASP A 911 -17.91 11.59 -7.71
C ASP A 911 -18.67 10.59 -6.84
N ARG A 912 -18.03 10.13 -5.76
CA ARG A 912 -18.53 9.07 -4.88
C ARG A 912 -19.80 9.44 -4.11
N GLY A 913 -20.13 10.72 -4.00
CA GLY A 913 -21.31 11.20 -3.28
C GLY A 913 -22.44 11.68 -4.21
N ILE A 914 -22.27 11.59 -5.54
CA ILE A 914 -23.11 12.31 -6.50
C ILE A 914 -24.59 11.92 -6.48
N ASP A 915 -24.91 10.70 -6.09
CA ASP A 915 -26.27 10.15 -5.96
C ASP A 915 -26.75 10.14 -4.51
N GLN A 916 -25.93 10.61 -3.57
CA GLN A 916 -26.29 10.71 -2.17
C GLN A 916 -27.07 12.01 -1.90
N LEU A 917 -27.88 11.96 -0.84
CA LEU A 917 -28.64 13.12 -0.34
C LEU A 917 -27.71 14.29 0.02
N TYR A 918 -26.58 13.96 0.66
CA TYR A 918 -25.51 14.88 1.01
C TYR A 918 -24.22 14.49 0.27
N PRO A 919 -23.87 15.10 -0.87
CA PRO A 919 -22.75 14.63 -1.68
C PRO A 919 -21.38 14.81 -1.01
N ASP A 920 -21.32 15.47 0.15
CA ASP A 920 -20.08 15.59 0.89
C ASP A 920 -19.64 14.22 1.47
N LEU A 921 -18.34 13.97 1.37
CA LEU A 921 -17.74 12.70 1.77
C LEU A 921 -17.70 12.50 3.29
N ILE A 922 -18.00 13.53 4.08
CA ILE A 922 -18.01 13.45 5.55
C ILE A 922 -19.31 12.77 5.97
N SER A 923 -20.45 13.29 5.49
CA SER A 923 -21.78 12.75 5.74
C SER A 923 -21.95 11.33 5.19
N ASN A 924 -21.33 11.03 4.05
CA ASN A 924 -21.41 9.72 3.38
C ASN A 924 -20.08 8.97 3.34
N ARG A 925 -19.33 9.02 4.44
CA ARG A 925 -18.00 8.37 4.54
C ARG A 925 -18.02 6.88 4.21
N THR A 926 -19.03 6.14 4.67
CA THR A 926 -19.14 4.69 4.40
C THR A 926 -19.27 4.44 2.90
N THR A 927 -20.21 5.12 2.22
CA THR A 927 -20.37 5.05 0.77
C THR A 927 -19.09 5.45 0.04
N ALA A 928 -18.40 6.50 0.51
CA ALA A 928 -17.12 6.90 -0.05
C ALA A 928 -16.06 5.80 0.05
N ILE A 929 -15.98 5.11 1.19
CA ILE A 929 -15.06 3.97 1.40
C ILE A 929 -15.42 2.81 0.47
N ASP A 930 -16.69 2.42 0.43
CA ASP A 930 -17.15 1.29 -0.39
C ASP A 930 -16.93 1.52 -1.89
N ARG A 931 -16.99 2.79 -2.32
CA ARG A 931 -16.71 3.24 -3.69
C ARG A 931 -15.26 3.62 -3.93
N GLN A 932 -14.29 3.07 -3.18
CA GLN A 932 -12.85 3.26 -3.42
C GLN A 932 -12.09 1.92 -3.46
N PRO A 933 -12.27 1.11 -4.52
CA PRO A 933 -11.70 -0.24 -4.58
C PRO A 933 -10.16 -0.24 -4.67
N PHE A 934 -9.52 0.84 -5.14
CA PHE A 934 -8.07 0.86 -5.37
C PHE A 934 -7.27 0.64 -4.08
N TRP A 935 -7.64 1.31 -3.00
CA TRP A 935 -7.00 1.12 -1.70
C TRP A 935 -7.26 -0.28 -1.17
N ARG A 936 -8.51 -0.75 -1.29
CA ARG A 936 -8.94 -2.08 -0.86
C ARG A 936 -8.18 -3.21 -1.55
N VAL A 937 -7.86 -3.09 -2.84
CA VAL A 937 -7.02 -4.07 -3.56
C VAL A 937 -5.64 -4.19 -2.91
N GLY A 938 -5.00 -3.06 -2.58
CA GLY A 938 -3.71 -3.05 -1.89
C GLY A 938 -3.81 -3.59 -0.46
N ASP A 939 -4.89 -3.26 0.25
CA ASP A 939 -5.09 -3.64 1.64
C ASP A 939 -5.35 -5.15 1.79
N LEU A 940 -6.12 -5.75 0.90
CA LEU A 940 -6.35 -7.21 0.90
C LEU A 940 -5.03 -7.99 0.73
N ILE A 941 -4.12 -7.53 -0.12
CA ILE A 941 -2.79 -8.16 -0.27
C ILE A 941 -1.90 -7.90 0.94
N ARG A 942 -1.95 -6.71 1.53
CA ARG A 942 -1.22 -6.42 2.78
C ARG A 942 -1.66 -7.36 3.90
N GLN A 943 -2.97 -7.57 4.05
CA GLN A 943 -3.54 -8.44 5.07
C GLN A 943 -3.26 -9.92 4.78
N HIS A 944 -3.31 -10.30 3.51
CA HIS A 944 -3.18 -11.67 3.02
C HIS A 944 -2.18 -11.75 1.86
N PRO A 945 -0.87 -11.68 2.14
CA PRO A 945 0.13 -11.68 1.08
C PRO A 945 0.21 -13.04 0.37
N LEU A 946 0.88 -13.05 -0.78
CA LEU A 946 1.06 -14.26 -1.60
C LEU A 946 2.03 -15.28 -0.96
N ASN A 947 2.75 -14.92 0.11
CA ASN A 947 3.71 -15.76 0.82
C ASN A 947 3.24 -16.18 2.22
N CYS A 948 3.55 -17.42 2.63
CA CYS A 948 2.99 -18.15 3.77
C CYS A 948 3.34 -17.66 5.20
N ASP A 949 3.83 -16.43 5.39
CA ASP A 949 4.43 -15.98 6.66
C ASP A 949 3.59 -14.96 7.45
N ALA A 950 2.33 -14.71 7.05
CA ALA A 950 1.46 -13.72 7.67
C ALA A 950 0.53 -14.30 8.78
N PRO A 951 0.28 -13.55 9.88
CA PRO A 951 -0.50 -14.03 11.03
C PRO A 951 -1.97 -14.31 10.72
N HIS A 952 -2.56 -13.69 9.70
CA HIS A 952 -3.96 -13.89 9.29
C HIS A 952 -4.13 -14.93 8.16
N GLY A 953 -3.06 -15.68 7.86
CA GLY A 953 -3.05 -16.62 6.76
C GLY A 953 -2.89 -15.92 5.40
N CYS A 954 -2.56 -16.71 4.39
CA CYS A 954 -2.08 -16.20 3.12
C CYS A 954 -3.14 -16.37 2.03
N MET A 955 -2.92 -15.67 0.93
CA MET A 955 -3.75 -15.80 -0.25
C MET A 955 -3.19 -16.92 -1.13
N PHE A 956 -3.98 -17.97 -1.32
CA PHE A 956 -3.66 -19.07 -2.24
C PHE A 956 -4.50 -18.91 -3.49
N LEU A 957 -3.81 -18.72 -4.61
CA LEU A 957 -4.42 -18.75 -5.93
C LEU A 957 -4.68 -20.20 -6.34
N PRO A 958 -5.83 -20.50 -6.97
CA PRO A 958 -6.10 -21.80 -7.57
C PRO A 958 -5.00 -22.24 -8.56
N GLU A 959 -4.85 -23.55 -8.75
CA GLU A 959 -3.78 -24.15 -9.58
C GLU A 959 -3.80 -23.69 -11.04
N PHE A 960 -4.98 -23.35 -11.59
CA PHE A 960 -5.09 -22.90 -12.97
C PHE A 960 -4.54 -21.48 -13.19
N ILE A 961 -4.36 -20.69 -12.12
CA ILE A 961 -3.75 -19.37 -12.21
C ILE A 961 -2.24 -19.54 -12.16
N PRO A 962 -1.50 -19.18 -13.23
CA PRO A 962 -0.06 -19.21 -13.20
C PRO A 962 0.45 -18.36 -12.04
N ASN A 963 1.25 -18.95 -11.16
CA ASN A 963 1.76 -18.27 -9.98
C ASN A 963 3.23 -18.59 -9.76
N GLU A 964 3.97 -17.60 -9.27
CA GLU A 964 5.37 -17.71 -8.91
C GLU A 964 5.55 -18.69 -7.73
N THR A 965 6.40 -19.70 -7.89
CA THR A 965 6.61 -20.72 -6.85
C THR A 965 7.63 -20.28 -5.81
N ASN A 966 8.56 -19.41 -6.18
CA ASN A 966 9.59 -18.89 -5.28
C ASN A 966 8.98 -17.96 -4.22
N LEU A 967 9.15 -18.31 -2.94
CA LEU A 967 8.58 -17.58 -1.81
C LEU A 967 9.05 -16.12 -1.76
N GLN A 968 10.34 -15.86 -2.00
CA GLN A 968 10.91 -14.51 -1.97
C GLN A 968 10.33 -13.65 -3.10
N LYS A 969 10.15 -14.22 -4.28
CA LYS A 969 9.53 -13.51 -5.41
C LYS A 969 8.03 -13.26 -5.18
N ARG A 970 7.31 -14.16 -4.49
CA ARG A 970 5.92 -13.90 -4.06
C ARG A 970 5.82 -12.78 -3.02
N THR A 971 6.73 -12.75 -2.05
CA THR A 971 6.84 -11.63 -1.11
C THR A 971 7.11 -10.33 -1.86
N LEU A 972 8.04 -10.37 -2.81
CA LEU A 972 8.38 -9.21 -3.64
C LEU A 972 7.19 -8.71 -4.46
N GLN A 973 6.45 -9.62 -5.09
CA GLN A 973 5.24 -9.31 -5.85
C GLN A 973 4.17 -8.67 -4.97
N SER A 974 3.95 -9.20 -3.76
CA SER A 974 3.01 -8.61 -2.78
C SER A 974 3.38 -7.16 -2.49
N ARG A 975 4.68 -6.86 -2.28
CA ARG A 975 5.17 -5.48 -2.06
C ARG A 975 5.01 -4.55 -3.27
N ILE A 976 5.05 -5.08 -4.48
CA ILE A 976 4.83 -4.30 -5.71
C ILE A 976 3.38 -3.92 -5.84
N LEU A 977 2.49 -4.91 -5.70
CA LEU A 977 1.04 -4.74 -5.67
C LEU A 977 0.63 -3.74 -4.59
N GLU A 978 1.04 -3.95 -3.34
CA GLU A 978 0.76 -3.01 -2.24
C GLU A 978 1.16 -1.58 -2.62
N ARG A 979 2.36 -1.40 -3.20
CA ARG A 979 2.88 -0.06 -3.51
C ARG A 979 2.10 0.60 -4.63
N ALA A 980 1.81 -0.14 -5.70
CA ALA A 980 1.07 0.38 -6.84
C ALA A 980 -0.37 0.73 -6.45
N TRP A 981 -1.06 -0.18 -5.78
CA TRP A 981 -2.48 -0.02 -5.44
C TRP A 981 -2.72 0.98 -4.31
N PHE A 982 -1.88 1.03 -3.28
CA PHE A 982 -1.99 2.10 -2.29
C PHE A 982 -1.66 3.47 -2.88
N TRP A 983 -0.72 3.57 -3.82
CA TRP A 983 -0.49 4.84 -4.52
C TRP A 983 -1.74 5.24 -5.34
N ALA A 984 -2.36 4.30 -6.05
CA ALA A 984 -3.60 4.53 -6.78
C ALA A 984 -4.74 5.01 -5.86
N GLY A 985 -4.92 4.37 -4.71
CA GLY A 985 -5.92 4.77 -3.70
C GLY A 985 -5.62 6.13 -3.06
N TRP A 986 -4.35 6.37 -2.69
CA TRP A 986 -3.94 7.63 -2.06
C TRP A 986 -4.16 8.85 -2.96
N MET A 987 -4.05 8.71 -4.28
CA MET A 987 -4.38 9.82 -5.19
C MET A 987 -5.86 10.19 -5.18
N VAL A 988 -6.75 9.24 -4.90
CA VAL A 988 -8.20 9.47 -4.81
C VAL A 988 -8.56 10.14 -3.48
N ASP A 989 -7.84 9.79 -2.42
CA ASP A 989 -8.06 10.31 -1.07
C ASP A 989 -6.72 10.64 -0.38
N PRO A 990 -6.07 11.77 -0.75
CA PRO A 990 -4.77 12.14 -0.20
C PRO A 990 -4.68 12.28 1.33
N PRO A 991 -5.73 12.69 2.07
CA PRO A 991 -5.69 12.70 3.52
C PRO A 991 -6.00 11.32 4.16
N LEU A 992 -6.35 10.29 3.37
CA LEU A 992 -6.72 8.93 3.82
C LEU A 992 -7.92 8.88 4.77
N LEU A 993 -8.87 9.82 4.64
CA LEU A 993 -10.02 9.91 5.55
C LEU A 993 -11.22 9.11 5.07
N THR A 994 -11.26 8.74 3.80
CA THR A 994 -12.35 8.04 3.11
C THR A 994 -11.86 6.80 2.37
N SER A 995 -10.72 6.23 2.78
CA SER A 995 -10.14 5.04 2.15
C SER A 995 -10.46 3.72 2.86
N ASP A 996 -10.58 3.74 4.19
CA ASP A 996 -10.98 2.60 5.03
C ASP A 996 -11.39 3.12 6.42
N PRO A 997 -12.25 2.42 7.18
CA PRO A 997 -12.63 2.86 8.52
C PRO A 997 -11.54 2.71 9.58
N SER A 998 -10.49 1.91 9.34
CA SER A 998 -9.45 1.62 10.32
C SER A 998 -8.55 2.82 10.63
N PHE A 999 -8.15 2.90 11.90
CA PHE A 999 -7.18 3.88 12.35
C PHE A 999 -5.86 3.77 11.58
N GLU A 1000 -5.37 2.55 11.35
CA GLU A 1000 -4.13 2.27 10.62
C GLU A 1000 -4.12 2.85 9.20
N THR A 1001 -5.28 2.86 8.55
CA THR A 1001 -5.43 3.48 7.22
C THR A 1001 -5.44 4.98 7.34
N VAL A 1002 -6.25 5.51 8.27
CA VAL A 1002 -6.34 6.95 8.51
C VAL A 1002 -4.96 7.52 8.85
N SER A 1003 -4.17 6.87 9.68
CA SER A 1003 -2.80 7.32 9.99
C SER A 1003 -1.79 7.02 8.87
N GLY A 1004 -2.13 6.15 7.92
CA GLY A 1004 -1.23 5.68 6.87
C GLY A 1004 -0.14 4.72 7.36
N ASP A 1005 -0.34 4.05 8.50
CA ASP A 1005 0.64 3.24 9.27
C ASP A 1005 1.44 2.24 8.43
N TYR A 1006 0.91 1.78 7.31
CA TYR A 1006 1.55 0.80 6.43
C TYR A 1006 1.89 1.36 5.04
N PHE A 1007 1.22 2.41 4.58
CA PHE A 1007 1.40 2.94 3.22
C PHE A 1007 2.72 3.70 3.05
N TYR A 1008 2.97 4.71 3.88
CA TYR A 1008 4.21 5.47 3.72
C TYR A 1008 5.44 4.65 4.15
N PRO A 1009 5.41 3.75 5.17
CA PRO A 1009 6.56 2.88 5.49
C PRO A 1009 6.91 1.88 4.39
N LEU A 1010 5.97 1.50 3.53
CA LEU A 1010 6.22 0.68 2.34
C LEU A 1010 7.24 1.31 1.36
N HIS A 1011 7.47 2.61 1.50
CA HIS A 1011 8.42 3.40 0.73
C HIS A 1011 9.75 3.63 1.48
N GLN A 1012 10.00 2.95 2.61
CA GLN A 1012 11.32 2.97 3.24
C GLN A 1012 12.36 2.15 2.44
N GLY A 1013 13.64 2.30 2.79
CA GLY A 1013 14.73 1.62 2.08
C GLY A 1013 14.94 2.23 0.70
N HIS A 1014 14.66 1.50 -0.38
CA HIS A 1014 14.98 1.94 -1.73
C HIS A 1014 14.20 3.17 -2.23
N TRP A 1015 13.10 3.55 -1.56
CA TRP A 1015 12.20 4.65 -1.96
C TRP A 1015 12.18 5.82 -0.96
N GLY A 1016 13.25 6.00 -0.19
CA GLY A 1016 13.32 6.99 0.89
C GLY A 1016 13.01 8.44 0.48
N GLY A 1017 13.21 8.81 -0.80
CA GLY A 1017 12.77 10.09 -1.35
C GLY A 1017 11.26 10.21 -1.47
N HIS A 1018 10.60 9.18 -2.02
CA HIS A 1018 9.13 9.09 -2.07
C HIS A 1018 8.52 9.07 -0.67
N TYR A 1019 9.10 8.33 0.28
CA TYR A 1019 8.71 8.34 1.69
C TYR A 1019 8.65 9.77 2.25
N ALA A 1020 9.72 10.55 2.04
CA ALA A 1020 9.81 11.91 2.54
C ALA A 1020 8.77 12.86 1.91
N PHE A 1021 8.48 12.68 0.62
CA PHE A 1021 7.44 13.44 -0.09
C PHE A 1021 6.03 13.08 0.38
N ILE A 1022 5.69 11.79 0.46
CA ILE A 1022 4.36 11.32 0.90
C ILE A 1022 4.04 11.90 2.27
N MET A 1023 4.98 11.81 3.21
CA MET A 1023 4.80 12.35 4.55
C MET A 1023 4.52 13.87 4.52
N ALA A 1024 5.28 14.65 3.73
CA ALA A 1024 5.09 16.09 3.63
C ALA A 1024 3.72 16.45 3.02
N LYS A 1025 3.38 15.85 1.87
CA LYS A 1025 2.11 16.07 1.16
C LYS A 1025 0.92 15.64 2.02
N MET A 1026 0.95 14.44 2.58
CA MET A 1026 -0.13 13.91 3.41
C MET A 1026 -0.32 14.73 4.70
N SER A 1027 0.75 15.26 5.31
CA SER A 1027 0.62 16.19 6.44
C SER A 1027 -0.18 17.44 6.06
N ALA A 1028 0.15 18.06 4.91
CA ALA A 1028 -0.55 19.24 4.42
C ALA A 1028 -2.02 18.94 4.09
N GLU A 1029 -2.30 17.82 3.41
CA GLU A 1029 -3.66 17.39 3.09
C GLU A 1029 -4.49 17.14 4.36
N LYS A 1030 -3.91 16.46 5.35
CA LYS A 1030 -4.55 16.18 6.64
C LYS A 1030 -4.84 17.45 7.43
N ALA A 1031 -3.91 18.40 7.48
CA ALA A 1031 -4.11 19.68 8.14
C ALA A 1031 -5.15 20.57 7.43
N ASN A 1032 -5.46 20.31 6.15
CA ASN A 1032 -6.40 21.10 5.36
C ASN A 1032 -7.72 20.37 5.05
N ALA A 1033 -7.92 19.16 5.58
CA ALA A 1033 -9.17 18.40 5.44
C ALA A 1033 -10.30 19.02 6.29
N LYS A 1034 -10.89 20.11 5.80
CA LYS A 1034 -11.96 20.87 6.49
C LYS A 1034 -13.17 19.99 6.79
N GLY A 1035 -13.81 20.21 7.95
CA GLY A 1035 -15.00 19.49 8.39
C GLY A 1035 -14.71 18.17 9.12
N TRP A 1036 -13.45 17.74 9.15
CA TRP A 1036 -13.02 16.53 9.86
C TRP A 1036 -12.55 16.78 11.29
N ASP A 1037 -12.55 18.03 11.75
CA ASP A 1037 -12.11 18.44 13.09
C ASP A 1037 -13.00 17.84 14.19
N LYS A 1038 -14.29 17.67 13.92
CA LYS A 1038 -15.31 17.18 14.88
C LYS A 1038 -15.92 15.83 14.51
N MET A 1039 -15.47 15.22 13.43
CA MET A 1039 -16.03 13.97 12.94
C MET A 1039 -15.74 12.83 13.92
N ALA A 1040 -16.76 12.07 14.30
CA ALA A 1040 -16.63 10.96 15.23
C ALA A 1040 -16.10 9.69 14.53
N GLY A 1041 -15.09 9.05 15.11
CA GLY A 1041 -14.56 7.77 14.65
C GLY A 1041 -13.10 7.55 15.07
N PRO A 1042 -12.55 6.34 14.85
CA PRO A 1042 -11.16 6.04 15.18
C PRO A 1042 -10.20 6.90 14.36
N GLY A 1043 -9.44 7.78 15.03
CA GLY A 1043 -8.38 8.57 14.40
C GLY A 1043 -8.81 9.70 13.46
N VAL A 1044 -10.10 9.85 13.13
CA VAL A 1044 -10.60 10.84 12.16
C VAL A 1044 -10.74 12.24 12.74
N ALA A 1045 -11.15 12.37 14.01
CA ALA A 1045 -11.28 13.66 14.68
C ALA A 1045 -9.93 14.39 14.81
N GLY A 1046 -9.93 15.70 14.59
CA GLY A 1046 -8.75 16.56 14.70
C GLY A 1046 -7.99 16.78 13.41
N HIS A 1047 -8.46 16.24 12.28
CA HIS A 1047 -7.98 16.66 10.95
C HIS A 1047 -8.56 18.03 10.57
N GLY A 1048 -8.00 18.68 9.55
CA GLY A 1048 -8.42 20.02 9.12
C GLY A 1048 -7.84 21.17 9.95
N LYS A 1049 -6.82 20.88 10.77
CA LYS A 1049 -6.11 21.87 11.59
C LYS A 1049 -4.65 21.48 11.78
N TRP A 1050 -3.73 22.45 11.83
CA TRP A 1050 -2.30 22.20 12.15
C TRP A 1050 -2.06 22.08 13.65
N ALA A 1051 -2.76 22.88 14.45
CA ALA A 1051 -2.76 22.82 15.91
C ALA A 1051 -3.54 21.59 16.41
N SER A 1052 -3.13 20.42 15.94
CA SER A 1052 -3.64 19.09 16.22
C SER A 1052 -2.51 18.11 16.02
N ILE A 1053 -2.47 16.99 16.74
CA ILE A 1053 -1.49 15.95 16.43
C ILE A 1053 -1.71 15.27 15.06
N ARG A 1054 -2.97 15.22 14.58
CA ARG A 1054 -3.42 14.45 13.39
C ARG A 1054 -2.52 14.59 12.15
N PRO A 1055 -2.07 15.78 11.75
CA PRO A 1055 -1.26 15.96 10.56
C PRO A 1055 0.15 15.36 10.60
N PHE A 1056 0.73 15.08 11.78
CA PHE A 1056 2.17 14.78 11.87
C PHE A 1056 2.55 13.33 11.58
N LEU A 1057 1.58 12.43 11.41
CA LEU A 1057 1.82 11.02 11.03
C LEU A 1057 2.81 10.30 11.97
N VAL A 1058 2.72 10.59 13.28
CA VAL A 1058 3.57 10.00 14.32
C VAL A 1058 2.70 9.16 15.27
N TYR A 1059 2.27 8.00 14.81
CA TYR A 1059 1.35 7.08 15.46
C TYR A 1059 1.97 5.72 15.88
N LYS A 1060 3.01 5.14 15.22
CA LYS A 1060 3.57 3.81 15.58
C LYS A 1060 5.08 3.58 15.30
N HIS A 1061 5.61 2.50 15.90
CA HIS A 1061 7.02 2.12 16.13
C HIS A 1061 8.06 2.27 14.98
N SER A 1062 7.66 2.35 13.72
CA SER A 1062 8.55 2.52 12.56
C SER A 1062 8.88 3.99 12.23
N GLU A 1063 8.08 4.94 12.72
CA GLU A 1063 8.19 6.38 12.41
C GLU A 1063 9.29 7.08 13.19
N PHE A 1064 9.68 6.52 14.35
CA PHE A 1064 10.81 7.00 15.14
C PHE A 1064 12.14 6.82 14.40
N GLN A 1065 12.18 5.97 13.37
CA GLN A 1065 13.42 5.53 12.75
C GLN A 1065 13.95 6.51 11.71
N ARG A 1066 13.14 7.49 11.23
CA ARG A 1066 13.49 8.46 10.17
C ARG A 1066 14.55 7.89 9.21
N PRO A 1067 14.19 6.93 8.36
CA PRO A 1067 15.16 6.20 7.57
C PRO A 1067 15.88 7.16 6.63
N MET A 1068 17.10 7.51 7.02
CA MET A 1068 18.01 8.35 6.29
C MET A 1068 18.95 7.48 5.46
N PHE A 1069 19.20 7.89 4.22
CA PHE A 1069 20.27 7.29 3.46
C PHE A 1069 21.64 7.53 4.11
N SER A 1070 22.61 6.66 3.79
CA SER A 1070 24.00 6.91 4.14
C SER A 1070 24.48 8.23 3.50
N PRO A 1071 25.35 9.01 4.15
CA PRO A 1071 25.90 10.24 3.56
C PRO A 1071 26.57 10.07 2.19
N ASN A 1072 26.96 8.85 1.83
CA ASN A 1072 27.57 8.53 0.52
C ASN A 1072 26.53 8.20 -0.57
N ASP A 1073 25.25 8.05 -0.23
CA ASP A 1073 24.18 7.82 -1.20
C ASP A 1073 23.86 9.14 -1.92
N PRO A 1074 23.75 9.16 -3.26
CA PRO A 1074 23.46 10.39 -4.02
C PRO A 1074 22.13 11.06 -3.63
N ARG A 1075 21.18 10.32 -3.06
CA ARG A 1075 19.87 10.83 -2.63
C ARG A 1075 19.92 11.54 -1.29
N TYR A 1076 20.96 11.30 -0.49
CA TYR A 1076 21.05 11.71 0.91
C TYR A 1076 20.77 13.20 1.13
N LEU A 1077 21.42 14.09 0.36
CA LEU A 1077 21.30 15.54 0.58
C LEU A 1077 19.89 16.06 0.27
N LEU A 1078 19.25 15.53 -0.77
CA LEU A 1078 17.90 15.92 -1.17
C LEU A 1078 16.86 15.39 -0.17
N GLN A 1079 16.99 14.12 0.23
CA GLN A 1079 16.14 13.52 1.25
C GLN A 1079 16.28 14.25 2.60
N LYS A 1080 17.53 14.52 3.03
CA LYS A 1080 17.85 15.28 4.25
C LYS A 1080 17.15 16.63 4.25
N ARG A 1081 17.25 17.37 3.13
CA ARG A 1081 16.64 18.70 3.00
C ARG A 1081 15.12 18.62 3.08
N LEU A 1082 14.51 17.72 2.32
CA LEU A 1082 13.06 17.50 2.32
C LEU A 1082 12.56 17.21 3.73
N LEU A 1083 13.11 16.20 4.42
CA LEU A 1083 12.70 15.83 5.78
C LEU A 1083 12.93 16.93 6.82
N THR A 1084 14.05 17.65 6.73
CA THR A 1084 14.37 18.77 7.65
C THR A 1084 13.41 19.94 7.45
N ASN A 1085 13.10 20.26 6.20
CA ASN A 1085 12.18 21.34 5.87
C ASN A 1085 10.73 21.01 6.19
N THR A 1086 10.32 19.74 6.07
CA THR A 1086 8.99 19.31 6.51
C THR A 1086 8.81 19.54 8.02
N ALA A 1087 9.78 19.18 8.86
CA ALA A 1087 9.69 19.45 10.29
C ALA A 1087 9.71 20.94 10.65
N ARG A 1088 10.49 21.75 9.92
CA ARG A 1088 10.46 23.22 10.05
C ARG A 1088 9.11 23.80 9.65
N MET A 1089 8.55 23.33 8.53
CA MET A 1089 7.22 23.72 8.05
C MET A 1089 6.15 23.43 9.11
N TRP A 1090 6.16 22.24 9.72
CA TRP A 1090 5.25 21.90 10.82
C TRP A 1090 5.28 22.92 11.97
N LEU A 1091 6.47 23.29 12.46
CA LEU A 1091 6.62 24.30 13.52
C LEU A 1091 5.98 25.64 13.11
N TYR A 1092 6.31 26.14 11.92
CA TYR A 1092 5.78 27.42 11.44
C TYR A 1092 4.27 27.41 11.20
N LEU A 1093 3.71 26.30 10.73
CA LEU A 1093 2.28 26.18 10.44
C LEU A 1093 1.44 25.94 11.69
N VAL A 1094 1.94 25.20 12.68
CA VAL A 1094 1.31 25.16 14.01
C VAL A 1094 1.29 26.54 14.65
N HIS A 1095 2.41 27.26 14.59
CA HIS A 1095 2.45 28.63 15.08
C HIS A 1095 1.43 29.50 14.35
N GLU A 1096 1.36 29.46 13.00
CA GLU A 1096 0.42 30.26 12.22
C GLU A 1096 -1.03 29.96 12.61
N ASP A 1097 -1.39 28.69 12.70
CA ASP A 1097 -2.75 28.27 12.97
C ASP A 1097 -3.20 28.66 14.39
N LEU A 1098 -2.32 28.53 15.38
CA LEU A 1098 -2.58 29.00 16.75
C LEU A 1098 -2.74 30.52 16.82
N ASP A 1099 -1.86 31.28 16.15
CA ASP A 1099 -1.90 32.74 16.10
C ASP A 1099 -3.18 33.24 15.41
N ARG A 1100 -3.61 32.54 14.34
CA ARG A 1100 -4.81 32.88 13.57
C ARG A 1100 -6.11 32.49 14.26
N THR A 1101 -6.18 31.31 14.86
CA THR A 1101 -7.43 30.75 15.40
C THR A 1101 -7.58 30.93 16.90
N GLY A 1102 -6.48 31.07 17.65
CA GLY A 1102 -6.48 31.06 19.11
C GLY A 1102 -6.97 29.74 19.70
N ALA A 1103 -6.98 28.66 18.93
CA ALA A 1103 -7.53 27.38 19.32
C ALA A 1103 -6.61 26.22 18.87
N ALA A 1104 -6.62 25.15 19.64
CA ALA A 1104 -5.97 23.89 19.30
C ALA A 1104 -7.01 22.78 19.42
N PHE A 1105 -6.92 21.76 18.56
CA PHE A 1105 -7.68 20.54 18.75
C PHE A 1105 -7.29 19.89 20.08
N ASP A 1106 -6.00 19.55 20.25
CA ASP A 1106 -5.45 18.97 21.47
C ASP A 1106 -4.17 19.70 21.94
N ARG A 1107 -4.25 20.49 23.02
CA ARG A 1107 -3.11 21.35 23.41
C ARG A 1107 -1.86 20.54 23.76
N ALA A 1108 -2.03 19.53 24.62
CA ALA A 1108 -0.93 18.68 25.07
C ALA A 1108 -0.36 17.80 23.94
N GLY A 1109 -1.22 17.18 23.14
CA GLY A 1109 -0.81 16.34 22.00
C GLY A 1109 -0.05 17.14 20.94
N THR A 1110 -0.56 18.33 20.59
CA THR A 1110 0.12 19.28 19.69
C THR A 1110 1.50 19.69 20.24
N ALA A 1111 1.58 20.06 21.53
CA ALA A 1111 2.85 20.44 22.17
C ALA A 1111 3.88 19.31 22.12
N LYS A 1112 3.45 18.07 22.41
CA LYS A 1112 4.30 16.89 22.39
C LYS A 1112 4.77 16.52 20.98
N ALA A 1113 3.89 16.60 19.98
CA ALA A 1113 4.23 16.35 18.59
C ALA A 1113 5.26 17.35 18.04
N ILE A 1114 5.09 18.64 18.35
CA ILE A 1114 6.05 19.68 17.97
C ILE A 1114 7.36 19.56 18.75
N ASN A 1115 7.32 19.11 20.01
CA ASN A 1115 8.53 18.76 20.76
C ASN A 1115 9.27 17.56 20.14
N PHE A 1116 8.54 16.57 19.63
CA PHE A 1116 9.09 15.44 18.89
C PHE A 1116 9.73 15.89 17.57
N ALA A 1117 9.08 16.76 16.80
CA ALA A 1117 9.66 17.36 15.60
C ALA A 1117 10.98 18.11 15.92
N ARG A 1118 11.02 18.83 17.04
CA ARG A 1118 12.21 19.57 17.50
C ARG A 1118 13.35 18.66 17.95
N LEU A 1119 13.10 17.78 18.92
CA LEU A 1119 14.15 17.03 19.63
C LEU A 1119 14.48 15.71 18.96
N ASN A 1120 13.54 15.07 18.29
CA ASN A 1120 13.78 13.79 17.64
C ASN A 1120 14.05 14.03 16.15
N TRP A 1121 13.12 14.68 15.47
CA TRP A 1121 13.16 14.77 14.00
C TRP A 1121 14.33 15.58 13.49
N LEU A 1122 14.38 16.84 13.91
CA LEU A 1122 15.39 17.77 13.49
C LEU A 1122 16.79 17.36 13.97
N GLU A 1123 16.93 16.75 15.16
CA GLU A 1123 18.21 16.19 15.63
C GLU A 1123 18.70 15.06 14.71
N GLY A 1124 17.81 14.17 14.28
CA GLY A 1124 18.16 13.09 13.37
C GLY A 1124 18.51 13.57 11.96
N THR A 1125 17.78 14.55 11.42
CA THR A 1125 17.98 14.99 10.03
C THR A 1125 19.04 16.08 9.91
N ASP A 1126 19.24 16.94 10.91
CA ASP A 1126 20.19 18.06 10.84
C ASP A 1126 20.91 18.29 12.19
N PRO A 1127 21.71 17.34 12.69
CA PRO A 1127 22.27 17.37 14.05
C PRO A 1127 23.22 18.55 14.31
N THR A 1128 23.84 19.10 13.26
CA THR A 1128 24.79 20.22 13.36
C THR A 1128 24.17 21.56 12.94
N GLY A 1129 22.87 21.60 12.63
CA GLY A 1129 22.17 22.80 12.23
C GLY A 1129 21.95 23.76 13.41
N SER A 1130 21.94 25.07 13.16
CA SER A 1130 21.50 26.04 14.17
C SER A 1130 20.06 25.74 14.58
N ARG A 1131 19.79 25.90 15.88
CA ARG A 1131 18.48 25.69 16.51
C ARG A 1131 17.85 26.98 17.02
N GLU A 1132 18.54 28.12 16.93
CA GLU A 1132 18.05 29.38 17.53
C GLU A 1132 16.63 29.74 17.04
N ASP A 1133 16.39 29.64 15.73
CA ASP A 1133 15.09 29.86 15.10
C ASP A 1133 14.02 28.86 15.56
N VAL A 1134 14.42 27.60 15.70
CA VAL A 1134 13.52 26.49 16.09
C VAL A 1134 13.16 26.56 17.58
N GLU A 1135 14.10 26.92 18.44
CA GLU A 1135 13.86 27.06 19.89
C GLU A 1135 13.00 28.29 20.20
N GLU A 1136 13.21 29.38 19.46
CA GLU A 1136 12.38 30.60 19.55
C GLU A 1136 10.93 30.27 19.20
N ILE A 1137 10.68 29.73 18.00
CA ILE A 1137 9.31 29.43 17.57
C ILE A 1137 8.64 28.36 18.43
N PHE A 1138 9.38 27.34 18.88
CA PHE A 1138 8.86 26.34 19.81
C PHE A 1138 8.36 26.98 21.10
N SER A 1139 9.16 27.91 21.65
CA SER A 1139 8.80 28.64 22.88
C SER A 1139 7.54 29.49 22.68
N GLU A 1140 7.39 30.12 21.52
CA GLU A 1140 6.18 30.87 21.15
C GLU A 1140 4.95 29.96 21.00
N ILE A 1141 5.08 28.81 20.33
CA ILE A 1141 4.01 27.81 20.19
C ILE A 1141 3.51 27.36 21.57
N VAL A 1142 4.42 27.04 22.50
CA VAL A 1142 4.06 26.63 23.87
C VAL A 1142 3.31 27.75 24.60
N GLN A 1143 3.71 29.01 24.43
CA GLN A 1143 2.98 30.14 25.01
C GLN A 1143 1.58 30.29 24.43
N LEU A 1144 1.44 30.17 23.10
CA LEU A 1144 0.14 30.22 22.44
C LEU A 1144 -0.77 29.09 22.91
N LEU A 1145 -0.25 27.85 22.97
CA LEU A 1145 -0.98 26.68 23.44
C LEU A 1145 -1.52 26.85 24.87
N ARG A 1146 -0.76 27.44 25.79
CA ARG A 1146 -1.24 27.71 27.16
C ARG A 1146 -2.50 28.60 27.20
N SER A 1147 -2.64 29.48 26.22
CA SER A 1147 -3.80 30.38 26.11
C SER A 1147 -4.86 29.92 25.12
N ALA A 1148 -4.59 28.87 24.34
CA ALA A 1148 -5.48 28.41 23.27
C ALA A 1148 -6.75 27.77 23.85
N ASN A 1149 -7.87 27.97 23.16
CA ASN A 1149 -9.08 27.20 23.43
C ASN A 1149 -8.89 25.75 22.95
N GLU A 1150 -9.13 24.77 23.82
CA GLU A 1150 -9.10 23.36 23.44
C GLU A 1150 -10.44 22.95 22.82
N GLU A 1151 -10.41 22.51 21.57
CA GLU A 1151 -11.62 22.13 20.81
C GLU A 1151 -12.02 20.69 21.06
N ARG A 1152 -11.08 19.85 21.48
CA ARG A 1152 -11.33 18.46 21.81
C ARG A 1152 -12.20 18.31 23.05
N GLN A 1153 -13.24 17.50 22.93
CA GLN A 1153 -14.23 17.29 24.01
C GLN A 1153 -13.95 16.04 24.87
N GLN A 1154 -13.26 15.02 24.33
CA GLN A 1154 -12.98 13.76 25.04
C GLN A 1154 -11.62 13.20 24.68
N HIS A 1155 -10.89 12.71 25.69
CA HIS A 1155 -9.65 11.95 25.50
C HIS A 1155 -10.00 10.51 25.10
N HIS A 1156 -9.63 10.10 23.88
CA HIS A 1156 -9.82 8.74 23.38
C HIS A 1156 -8.55 7.92 23.62
N THR A 1157 -8.69 6.60 23.74
CA THR A 1157 -7.58 5.64 23.94
C THR A 1157 -6.73 5.42 22.69
N ASP A 1158 -7.21 5.87 21.53
CA ASP A 1158 -6.55 5.68 20.24
C ASP A 1158 -5.46 6.75 19.98
N ASP A 1159 -5.20 7.59 20.98
CA ASP A 1159 -4.25 8.67 20.91
C ASP A 1159 -2.88 8.21 21.36
N LEU A 1160 -2.15 7.70 20.37
CA LEU A 1160 -0.83 7.10 20.53
C LEU A 1160 0.28 8.12 20.87
N TYR A 1161 -0.02 9.38 21.20
CA TYR A 1161 1.03 10.35 21.56
C TYR A 1161 1.70 10.08 22.89
N ASP A 1162 1.08 9.30 23.77
CA ASP A 1162 1.71 8.77 24.97
C ASP A 1162 2.99 7.97 24.63
N TYR A 1163 3.08 7.45 23.41
CA TYR A 1163 4.23 6.69 22.92
C TYR A 1163 5.32 7.54 22.26
N LEU A 1164 5.14 8.86 22.07
CA LEU A 1164 6.21 9.69 21.53
C LEU A 1164 7.40 9.72 22.51
N PRO A 1165 8.63 9.38 22.07
CA PRO A 1165 9.80 9.19 22.94
C PRO A 1165 10.43 10.51 23.39
N VAL A 1166 9.61 11.52 23.70
CA VAL A 1166 10.01 12.83 24.20
C VAL A 1166 9.24 13.17 25.46
N ALA A 1167 9.84 13.97 26.33
CA ALA A 1167 9.16 14.44 27.53
C ALA A 1167 7.92 15.27 27.19
N ASP A 1168 6.91 15.17 28.06
CA ASP A 1168 5.72 16.01 27.97
C ASP A 1168 6.07 17.48 28.16
N VAL A 1169 5.28 18.35 27.53
CA VAL A 1169 5.45 19.80 27.59
C VAL A 1169 4.27 20.39 28.36
N ASP A 1170 4.58 21.08 29.45
CA ASP A 1170 3.56 21.68 30.31
C ASP A 1170 2.90 22.90 29.64
N VAL A 1171 1.62 22.74 29.31
CA VAL A 1171 0.75 23.71 28.63
C VAL A 1171 -0.49 24.09 29.46
N ASP A 1172 -0.54 23.69 30.73
CA ASP A 1172 -1.63 24.03 31.65
C ASP A 1172 -1.35 25.24 32.56
#